data_AF-A0A369HDF6-F1
#
_entry.id   AF-A0A369HDF6-F1
#
_cell.length_a   1.000
_cell.length_b   1.000
_cell.length_c   1.000
_cell.angle_alpha   90.00
_cell.angle_beta   90.00
_cell.angle_gamma   90.00
#
_symmetry.space_group_name_H-M   'P 1'
#
loop_
_entity.id
_entity.type
_entity.pdbx_description
1 polymer ?
#
loop_
_entity_poly.entity_id
_entity_poly.type
_entity_poly.pdbx_seq_one_letter_code
_entity_poly.pdbx_strand_id
1 'polypeptide(L)'
;MKDAELETLWTKLSGDFRTIEPHLRDLDKHLTLRSHLTGYSLGDVETKTWQTLRANKVAMGSIRKNGLPNLTRWFTFIEQSNPEIQEASKSADAAAKKPGGANYNLALQDTDKGVVTRFLPEPSGYLHIGHAKAALLSDYFGHVAYKGKMRLRLDDTNPSKESEEFQDAIVEDLALMGVKADSLTYTSDYFDYLYDMCKKLISMGKAYADDTDLETMRAQRWDGIASKRRDRSVDENLRIFEEMKKGSDEGLKNCIRAKISSDDPNKALRDPVIYRCNVEDAHHRTGRKWNMYPMYDFACPVVDSHEGVTHALRSTEYTDRNPQYQWFLDTLGLRQVHMWDFSRINLIKTFLSKRKLAKLVESGKVWGWDDPRMPTIRGVRRRGMTVPALRDFILRQGPSRNVVVMDWTSFWNTNKKEIDPVVPRHTALLAKDMVKAKLTGSDVPSDVVVEQRPKHPKNASVGTKDLVLSSEIYLDQVDAKSFAVGEEVTLMGWGNAVVRDLPASSSEKDPIKTMTLELNLKGDFKATGKKVTWLSAQGFDMVRAELWDFDYLITKDKLEEEDKVEDFLNPVTETMEEAWCDGGVGLLKADDIIQLERRGFYRVDKGLGDWKGDEAGEKGPRVVLFCIPTGKGGNKSLLPVLQPTPSIPSPTMTGEAKQDPNPASAIETEAAPEAATHHLQPTCKSSAFQELGLLDRFLALWILLAMIVGIVIGNFAAGAERILQQGRLIGVSIPIAVGLLVMMYPILCNVRFESLHLVLRQKRLWRQLAFSLVVNWLMAPFFMLALASAFLPDQPGLRKGLVLVGLGRCIAMVLIWNELAGGDGEYCAVLVAVNSLLQLLLFAPMAIFLMGVVRRDDDGVHLLTYSVVASSVGFFLGIPLAAAVATRLGLRKLAGERWFDDVFMRWLSPWSLIGLLYTVMVLFAAQGRHVVHQIVSVVRVAAPLVVYFITIFFGTLWATRRLGFGYRLGCVQSFTAASNNFELAIAVAVATFGPDGDEALASSVGPLIEVPVLLTLVYLVRGLGRRWDWREA
;
A
#
# COMPACT_ATOMS: atom_id res chain seq x y z
N MET A 1 41.03 -18.42 20.69
CA MET A 1 41.70 -18.04 19.43
C MET A 1 43.15 -17.73 19.73
N LYS A 2 44.06 -18.31 18.94
CA LYS A 2 45.52 -18.03 18.96
C LYS A 2 45.84 -16.88 18.01
N ASP A 3 46.98 -16.21 18.16
CA ASP A 3 47.33 -15.02 17.35
C ASP A 3 47.31 -15.29 15.83
N ALA A 4 47.78 -16.46 15.39
CA ALA A 4 47.73 -16.87 13.99
C ALA A 4 46.29 -17.03 13.43
N GLU A 5 45.31 -17.32 14.28
CA GLU A 5 43.89 -17.40 13.88
C GLU A 5 43.26 -16.01 13.79
N LEU A 6 43.72 -15.05 14.58
CA LEU A 6 43.24 -13.67 14.57
C LEU A 6 43.70 -12.94 13.30
N GLU A 7 44.93 -13.16 12.84
CA GLU A 7 45.47 -12.52 11.62
C GLU A 7 44.66 -12.81 10.35
N THR A 8 44.02 -13.98 10.29
CA THR A 8 43.19 -14.42 9.16
C THR A 8 41.68 -14.27 9.41
N LEU A 9 41.28 -13.84 10.60
CA LEU A 9 39.88 -13.84 11.03
C LEU A 9 38.97 -12.97 10.14
N TRP A 10 39.42 -11.78 9.77
CA TRP A 10 38.65 -10.86 8.93
C TRP A 10 38.30 -11.48 7.56
N THR A 11 39.18 -12.28 6.96
CA THR A 11 38.88 -13.01 5.70
C THR A 11 37.80 -14.09 5.87
N LYS A 12 37.69 -14.68 7.06
CA LYS A 12 36.65 -15.67 7.37
C LYS A 12 35.30 -15.01 7.68
N LEU A 13 35.32 -13.77 8.15
CA LEU A 13 34.12 -12.99 8.51
C LEU A 13 33.49 -12.24 7.32
N SER A 14 34.10 -12.28 6.13
CA SER A 14 33.53 -11.70 4.91
C SER A 14 32.49 -12.59 4.20
N GLY A 15 32.22 -13.79 4.72
CA GLY A 15 31.27 -14.77 4.16
C GLY A 15 29.79 -14.56 4.52
N ASP A 16 28.95 -15.53 4.13
CA ASP A 16 27.52 -15.60 4.44
C ASP A 16 27.23 -16.10 5.88
N PHE A 17 25.98 -16.02 6.35
CA PHE A 17 25.63 -16.31 7.76
C PHE A 17 26.19 -17.65 8.26
N ARG A 18 26.05 -18.71 7.46
CA ARG A 18 26.46 -20.08 7.85
C ARG A 18 27.96 -20.22 8.01
N THR A 19 28.74 -19.52 7.17
CA THR A 19 30.20 -19.57 7.25
C THR A 19 30.75 -18.71 8.39
N ILE A 20 30.10 -17.58 8.71
CA ILE A 20 30.59 -16.65 9.74
C ILE A 20 30.10 -16.97 11.16
N GLU A 21 28.95 -17.64 11.34
CA GLU A 21 28.34 -17.85 12.66
C GLU A 21 29.27 -18.56 13.67
N PRO A 22 29.98 -19.66 13.32
CA PRO A 22 30.92 -20.30 14.25
C PRO A 22 32.05 -19.35 14.66
N HIS A 23 32.57 -18.59 13.69
CA HIS A 23 33.66 -17.64 13.91
C HIS A 23 33.23 -16.43 14.76
N LEU A 24 31.98 -15.96 14.62
CA LEU A 24 31.42 -14.92 15.45
C LEU A 24 31.27 -15.37 16.92
N ARG A 25 30.85 -16.61 17.14
CA ARG A 25 30.76 -17.19 18.50
C ARG A 25 32.14 -17.39 19.13
N ASP A 26 33.13 -17.83 18.36
CA ASP A 26 34.51 -17.98 18.83
C ASP A 26 35.16 -16.63 19.14
N LEU A 27 34.86 -15.60 18.34
CA LEU A 27 35.28 -14.22 18.58
C LEU A 27 34.64 -13.64 19.84
N ASP A 28 33.34 -13.85 20.06
CA ASP A 28 32.64 -13.42 21.27
C ASP A 28 33.25 -14.05 22.54
N LYS A 29 33.56 -15.36 22.50
CA LYS A 29 34.28 -16.05 23.58
C LYS A 29 35.70 -15.50 23.78
N HIS A 30 36.40 -15.20 22.69
CA HIS A 30 37.75 -14.64 22.79
C HIS A 30 37.76 -13.25 23.46
N LEU A 31 36.68 -12.48 23.27
CA LEU A 31 36.50 -11.12 23.76
C LEU A 31 35.95 -11.06 25.20
N THR A 32 35.64 -12.17 25.86
CA THR A 32 34.99 -12.15 27.19
C THR A 32 35.73 -11.25 28.21
N LEU A 33 37.06 -11.38 28.29
CA LEU A 33 37.91 -10.59 29.21
C LEU A 33 38.90 -9.65 28.50
N ARG A 34 38.67 -9.35 27.21
CA ARG A 34 39.60 -8.55 26.40
C ARG A 34 38.94 -7.29 25.84
N SER A 35 39.67 -6.18 25.90
CA SER A 35 39.28 -4.91 25.28
C SER A 35 39.85 -4.75 23.87
N HIS A 36 40.96 -5.44 23.57
CA HIS A 36 41.59 -5.49 22.24
C HIS A 36 41.77 -6.94 21.76
N LEU A 37 41.70 -7.18 20.45
CA LEU A 37 41.93 -8.50 19.86
C LEU A 37 43.38 -8.97 20.02
N THR A 38 44.34 -8.05 19.87
CA THR A 38 45.77 -8.32 20.02
C THR A 38 46.44 -7.16 20.75
N GLY A 39 47.20 -7.44 21.81
CA GLY A 39 47.91 -6.42 22.57
C GLY A 39 47.00 -5.51 23.42
N TYR A 40 47.39 -4.22 23.54
CA TYR A 40 46.75 -3.22 24.41
C TYR A 40 46.31 -1.95 23.68
N SER A 41 46.32 -1.94 22.34
CA SER A 41 45.96 -0.79 21.51
C SER A 41 45.38 -1.25 20.17
N LEU A 42 44.69 -0.34 19.47
CA LEU A 42 44.13 -0.60 18.15
C LEU A 42 45.24 -0.98 17.15
N GLY A 43 45.16 -2.18 16.59
CA GLY A 43 46.09 -2.70 15.58
C GLY A 43 45.43 -2.94 14.22
N ASP A 44 46.24 -3.37 13.24
CA ASP A 44 45.78 -3.63 11.86
C ASP A 44 44.75 -4.76 11.78
N VAL A 45 44.97 -5.85 12.51
CA VAL A 45 44.06 -7.00 12.57
C VAL A 45 42.70 -6.57 13.13
N GLU A 46 42.73 -5.69 14.13
CA GLU A 46 41.55 -5.18 14.80
C GLU A 46 40.73 -4.27 13.89
N THR A 47 41.42 -3.36 13.21
CA THR A 47 40.84 -2.45 12.21
C THR A 47 40.17 -3.22 11.07
N LYS A 48 40.86 -4.21 10.48
CA LYS A 48 40.33 -5.03 9.38
C LYS A 48 39.14 -5.88 9.81
N THR A 49 39.19 -6.45 11.02
CA THR A 49 38.10 -7.25 11.57
C THR A 49 36.86 -6.39 11.81
N TRP A 50 37.03 -5.21 12.40
CA TRP A 50 35.95 -4.26 12.63
C TRP A 50 35.30 -3.80 11.31
N GLN A 51 36.11 -3.42 10.31
CA GLN A 51 35.62 -3.00 8.99
C GLN A 51 34.83 -4.11 8.29
N THR A 52 35.32 -5.35 8.37
CA THR A 52 34.65 -6.50 7.77
C THR A 52 33.31 -6.81 8.44
N LEU A 53 33.26 -6.74 9.78
CA LEU A 53 32.01 -6.88 10.54
C LEU A 53 31.02 -5.76 10.21
N ARG A 54 31.50 -4.51 10.07
CA ARG A 54 30.67 -3.34 9.73
C ARG A 54 30.05 -3.43 8.34
N ALA A 55 30.79 -3.98 7.37
CA ALA A 55 30.34 -4.18 6.00
C ALA A 55 29.40 -5.39 5.85
N ASN A 56 29.53 -6.40 6.71
CA ASN A 56 28.69 -7.59 6.69
C ASN A 56 27.33 -7.35 7.39
N LYS A 57 26.26 -7.20 6.60
CA LYS A 57 24.89 -6.93 7.10
C LYS A 57 24.39 -7.97 8.11
N VAL A 58 24.84 -9.21 7.97
CA VAL A 58 24.43 -10.32 8.85
C VAL A 58 25.10 -10.18 10.22
N ALA A 59 26.42 -9.96 10.24
CA ALA A 59 27.16 -9.71 11.47
C ALA A 59 26.62 -8.46 12.21
N MET A 60 26.34 -7.38 11.48
CA MET A 60 25.70 -6.18 12.03
C MET A 60 24.30 -6.44 12.59
N GLY A 61 23.54 -7.39 12.01
CA GLY A 61 22.26 -7.82 12.55
C GLY A 61 22.39 -8.44 13.94
N SER A 62 23.38 -9.33 14.13
CA SER A 62 23.70 -9.95 15.43
C SER A 62 24.23 -8.94 16.44
N ILE A 63 25.09 -8.02 16.01
CA ILE A 63 25.67 -6.96 16.87
C ILE A 63 24.58 -5.99 17.36
N ARG A 64 23.70 -5.50 16.46
CA ARG A 64 22.62 -4.55 16.79
C ARG A 64 21.53 -5.15 17.67
N LYS A 65 21.27 -6.45 17.54
CA LYS A 65 20.33 -7.19 18.40
C LYS A 65 20.95 -7.64 19.72
N ASN A 66 22.22 -7.30 19.96
CA ASN A 66 22.99 -7.72 21.13
C ASN A 66 23.00 -9.25 21.34
N GLY A 67 23.01 -10.03 20.25
CA GLY A 67 22.99 -11.50 20.30
C GLY A 67 24.31 -12.12 20.74
N LEU A 68 25.41 -11.35 20.69
CA LEU A 68 26.77 -11.71 21.12
C LEU A 68 27.32 -10.57 21.98
N PRO A 69 27.12 -10.61 23.31
CA PRO A 69 27.32 -9.45 24.18
C PRO A 69 28.75 -8.91 24.23
N ASN A 70 29.75 -9.80 24.21
CA ASN A 70 31.16 -9.41 24.29
C ASN A 70 31.64 -8.79 22.99
N LEU A 71 31.18 -9.36 21.87
CA LEU A 71 31.41 -8.82 20.53
C LEU A 71 30.74 -7.46 20.35
N THR A 72 29.48 -7.31 20.78
CA THR A 72 28.76 -6.02 20.72
C THR A 72 29.43 -4.97 21.58
N ARG A 73 29.87 -5.33 22.80
CA ARG A 73 30.65 -4.44 23.68
C ARG A 73 31.94 -3.98 23.00
N TRP A 74 32.74 -4.91 22.48
CA TRP A 74 34.00 -4.61 21.81
C TRP A 74 33.79 -3.76 20.56
N PHE A 75 32.81 -4.09 19.70
CA PHE A 75 32.53 -3.36 18.47
C PHE A 75 32.14 -1.90 18.74
N THR A 76 31.30 -1.69 19.77
CA THR A 76 30.88 -0.36 20.21
C THR A 76 32.04 0.41 20.85
N PHE A 77 32.88 -0.26 21.63
CA PHE A 77 34.08 0.32 22.23
C PHE A 77 35.06 0.82 21.17
N ILE A 78 35.36 0.02 20.14
CA ILE A 78 36.21 0.44 19.03
C ILE A 78 35.59 1.61 18.25
N GLU A 79 34.27 1.58 18.01
CA GLU A 79 33.54 2.69 17.37
C GLU A 79 33.65 4.01 18.13
N GLN A 80 33.59 3.96 19.46
CA GLN A 80 33.60 5.15 20.32
C GLN A 80 35.01 5.67 20.58
N SER A 81 35.99 4.77 20.68
CA SER A 81 37.38 5.13 20.99
C SER A 81 38.18 5.59 19.76
N ASN A 82 37.78 5.21 18.53
CA ASN A 82 38.51 5.53 17.29
C ASN A 82 37.55 6.03 16.18
N PRO A 83 37.06 7.28 16.26
CA PRO A 83 36.11 7.84 15.29
C PRO A 83 36.60 7.84 13.83
N GLU A 84 37.92 7.94 13.61
CA GLU A 84 38.56 7.95 12.29
C GLU A 84 38.33 6.68 11.46
N ILE A 85 38.19 5.52 12.12
CA ILE A 85 37.85 4.25 11.45
C ILE A 85 36.47 4.33 10.76
N GLN A 86 35.54 5.13 11.32
CA GLN A 86 34.22 5.31 10.74
C GLN A 86 34.25 6.17 9.48
N GLU A 87 35.08 7.21 9.44
CA GLU A 87 35.20 8.11 8.29
C GLU A 87 35.77 7.40 7.06
N ALA A 88 36.78 6.54 7.26
CA ALA A 88 37.34 5.71 6.18
C ALA A 88 36.35 4.69 5.59
N SER A 89 35.33 4.27 6.34
CA SER A 89 34.29 3.33 5.85
C SER A 89 33.16 4.01 5.05
N LYS A 90 32.85 5.28 5.37
CA LYS A 90 31.78 6.05 4.69
C LYS A 90 32.10 6.34 3.22
N SER A 91 33.38 6.51 2.88
CA SER A 91 33.85 6.74 1.50
C SER A 91 33.70 5.48 0.62
N ALA A 92 33.89 4.28 1.18
CA ALA A 92 33.68 3.01 0.48
C ALA A 92 32.19 2.68 0.26
N ASP A 93 31.32 3.01 1.21
CA ASP A 93 29.86 2.81 1.13
C ASP A 93 29.17 3.69 0.06
N ALA A 94 29.76 4.83 -0.28
CA ALA A 94 29.26 5.73 -1.33
C ALA A 94 29.45 5.16 -2.74
N ALA A 95 30.47 4.30 -2.95
CA ALA A 95 30.78 3.70 -4.25
C ALA A 95 29.96 2.44 -4.58
N ALA A 96 29.33 1.79 -3.60
CA ALA A 96 28.70 0.46 -3.76
C ALA A 96 27.16 0.44 -3.82
N LYS A 97 26.46 1.58 -3.75
CA LYS A 97 24.99 1.60 -3.72
C LYS A 97 24.35 1.57 -5.12
N LYS A 98 23.95 0.37 -5.58
CA LYS A 98 22.92 0.19 -6.64
C LYS A 98 21.51 0.39 -6.07
N PRO A 99 20.52 0.81 -6.89
CA PRO A 99 19.18 1.14 -6.41
C PRO A 99 18.30 -0.08 -6.14
N GLY A 100 17.61 -0.03 -5.00
CA GLY A 100 16.46 -0.81 -4.53
C GLY A 100 15.92 -1.97 -5.37
N GLY A 101 16.24 -3.19 -4.95
CA GLY A 101 15.39 -4.38 -5.09
C GLY A 101 15.03 -4.90 -3.70
N ALA A 102 13.87 -5.52 -3.54
CA ALA A 102 13.47 -6.11 -2.27
C ALA A 102 14.51 -7.13 -1.76
N ASN A 103 14.58 -7.27 -0.45
CA ASN A 103 15.56 -8.10 0.24
C ASN A 103 15.23 -9.59 0.01
N TYR A 104 16.00 -10.28 -0.84
CA TYR A 104 15.84 -11.72 -1.15
C TYR A 104 16.26 -12.66 -0.01
N ASN A 105 16.75 -12.13 1.12
CA ASN A 105 17.23 -12.94 2.23
C ASN A 105 16.14 -13.16 3.28
N LEU A 106 15.14 -13.99 2.94
CA LEU A 106 14.46 -14.77 3.97
C LEU A 106 15.22 -16.08 4.15
N ALA A 107 15.91 -16.21 5.28
CA ALA A 107 16.32 -17.52 5.74
C ALA A 107 15.10 -18.19 6.37
N LEU A 108 14.51 -19.17 5.67
CA LEU A 108 13.58 -20.11 6.30
C LEU A 108 14.30 -20.83 7.46
N GLN A 109 13.56 -21.17 8.50
CA GLN A 109 14.10 -21.87 9.68
C GLN A 109 14.37 -23.34 9.35
N ASP A 110 15.33 -23.97 10.03
CA ASP A 110 15.55 -25.42 9.97
C ASP A 110 15.66 -26.01 8.55
N THR A 111 16.41 -25.32 7.68
CA THR A 111 16.54 -25.63 6.25
C THR A 111 17.68 -26.61 5.91
N ASP A 112 18.42 -27.07 6.91
CA ASP A 112 19.66 -27.84 6.72
C ASP A 112 19.43 -29.21 6.07
N LYS A 113 18.20 -29.73 6.15
CA LYS A 113 17.78 -31.02 5.53
C LYS A 113 16.98 -30.83 4.24
N GLY A 114 16.98 -29.62 3.68
CA GLY A 114 16.10 -29.22 2.58
C GLY A 114 14.70 -28.83 3.05
N VAL A 115 13.96 -28.16 2.18
CA VAL A 115 12.62 -27.63 2.48
C VAL A 115 11.57 -28.37 1.66
N VAL A 116 10.50 -28.81 2.30
CA VAL A 116 9.27 -29.24 1.63
C VAL A 116 8.22 -28.16 1.78
N THR A 117 7.82 -27.54 0.68
CA THR A 117 6.70 -26.59 0.57
C THR A 117 5.50 -27.24 -0.11
N ARG A 118 4.34 -26.55 -0.10
CA ARG A 118 3.17 -26.94 -0.91
C ARG A 118 2.40 -25.74 -1.43
N PHE A 119 1.86 -25.88 -2.63
CA PHE A 119 0.75 -25.07 -3.14
C PHE A 119 -0.55 -25.84 -2.96
N LEU A 120 -1.51 -25.23 -2.24
CA LEU A 120 -2.76 -25.85 -1.79
C LEU A 120 -3.97 -25.05 -2.32
N PRO A 121 -4.33 -25.15 -3.61
CA PRO A 121 -5.54 -24.54 -4.14
C PRO A 121 -6.77 -25.46 -3.96
N GLU A 122 -7.93 -24.84 -3.76
CA GLU A 122 -9.23 -25.52 -3.91
C GLU A 122 -9.59 -25.63 -5.41
N PRO A 123 -10.03 -26.81 -5.91
CA PRO A 123 -10.44 -27.02 -7.29
C PRO A 123 -11.85 -26.46 -7.55
N SER A 124 -12.03 -25.17 -7.27
CA SER A 124 -13.31 -24.42 -7.34
C SER A 124 -13.30 -23.27 -8.35
N GLY A 125 -12.27 -23.19 -9.19
CA GLY A 125 -12.11 -22.15 -10.20
C GLY A 125 -10.66 -21.98 -10.65
N TYR A 126 -10.49 -21.35 -11.82
CA TYR A 126 -9.20 -21.08 -12.47
C TYR A 126 -8.23 -20.26 -11.60
N LEU A 127 -6.92 -20.43 -11.83
CA LEU A 127 -5.91 -19.66 -11.12
C LEU A 127 -5.83 -18.22 -11.66
N HIS A 128 -5.42 -17.31 -10.77
CA HIS A 128 -5.26 -15.90 -11.08
C HIS A 128 -3.96 -15.38 -10.48
N ILE A 129 -3.56 -14.15 -10.82
CA ILE A 129 -2.27 -13.59 -10.39
C ILE A 129 -2.05 -13.62 -8.86
N GLY A 130 -3.12 -13.57 -8.06
CA GLY A 130 -3.03 -13.80 -6.61
C GLY A 130 -2.53 -15.21 -6.22
N HIS A 131 -2.95 -16.25 -6.95
CA HIS A 131 -2.48 -17.63 -6.78
C HIS A 131 -1.03 -17.80 -7.27
N ALA A 132 -0.63 -17.08 -8.33
CA ALA A 132 0.76 -17.10 -8.81
C ALA A 132 1.76 -16.77 -7.68
N LYS A 133 1.42 -15.84 -6.79
CA LYS A 133 2.28 -15.52 -5.63
C LYS A 133 2.51 -16.73 -4.74
N ALA A 134 1.46 -17.44 -4.37
CA ALA A 134 1.56 -18.62 -3.52
C ALA A 134 2.34 -19.75 -4.20
N ALA A 135 2.02 -20.03 -5.47
CA ALA A 135 2.65 -21.09 -6.25
C ALA A 135 4.14 -20.83 -6.49
N LEU A 136 4.50 -19.65 -7.02
CA LEU A 136 5.88 -19.31 -7.37
C LEU A 136 6.78 -19.11 -6.15
N LEU A 137 6.25 -18.59 -5.03
CA LEU A 137 7.02 -18.55 -3.78
C LEU A 137 7.29 -19.96 -3.25
N SER A 138 6.28 -20.84 -3.27
CA SER A 138 6.43 -22.23 -2.83
C SER A 138 7.44 -22.98 -3.70
N ASP A 139 7.38 -22.79 -5.02
CA ASP A 139 8.31 -23.36 -5.99
C ASP A 139 9.73 -22.81 -5.83
N TYR A 140 9.88 -21.49 -5.64
CA TYR A 140 11.18 -20.87 -5.39
C TYR A 140 11.85 -21.41 -4.10
N PHE A 141 11.12 -21.47 -2.99
CA PHE A 141 11.71 -22.00 -1.75
C PHE A 141 11.92 -23.51 -1.80
N GLY A 142 10.99 -24.24 -2.43
CA GLY A 142 11.09 -25.69 -2.61
C GLY A 142 12.29 -26.06 -3.48
N HIS A 143 12.35 -25.59 -4.73
CA HIS A 143 13.36 -26.06 -5.69
C HIS A 143 14.60 -25.17 -5.79
N VAL A 144 14.44 -23.85 -5.76
CA VAL A 144 15.52 -22.91 -6.13
C VAL A 144 16.40 -22.55 -4.94
N ALA A 145 15.80 -22.03 -3.86
CA ALA A 145 16.55 -21.49 -2.72
C ALA A 145 17.17 -22.59 -1.84
N TYR A 146 16.46 -23.70 -1.64
CA TYR A 146 16.86 -24.75 -0.69
C TYR A 146 17.00 -26.15 -1.29
N LYS A 147 16.81 -26.30 -2.61
CA LYS A 147 16.96 -27.59 -3.33
C LYS A 147 16.19 -28.76 -2.68
N GLY A 148 15.04 -28.46 -2.10
CA GLY A 148 14.09 -29.43 -1.55
C GLY A 148 12.98 -29.76 -2.54
N LYS A 149 11.73 -29.78 -2.06
CA LYS A 149 10.55 -30.21 -2.82
C LYS A 149 9.40 -29.22 -2.71
N MET A 150 8.58 -29.16 -3.75
CA MET A 150 7.31 -28.44 -3.78
C MET A 150 6.20 -29.41 -4.18
N ARG A 151 5.21 -29.56 -3.29
CA ARG A 151 4.03 -30.40 -3.53
C ARG A 151 2.87 -29.57 -4.08
N LEU A 152 2.09 -30.17 -4.96
CA LEU A 152 0.76 -29.69 -5.29
C LEU A 152 -0.25 -30.57 -4.56
N ARG A 153 -1.06 -29.98 -3.70
CA ARG A 153 -2.20 -30.67 -3.11
C ARG A 153 -3.48 -29.95 -3.48
N LEU A 154 -4.43 -30.66 -4.07
CA LEU A 154 -5.75 -30.10 -4.32
C LEU A 154 -6.59 -30.29 -3.07
N ASP A 155 -7.11 -29.18 -2.55
CA ASP A 155 -7.89 -29.21 -1.32
C ASP A 155 -9.36 -29.45 -1.64
N ASP A 156 -9.67 -30.70 -1.94
CA ASP A 156 -10.97 -31.21 -2.34
C ASP A 156 -11.80 -31.70 -1.15
N THR A 157 -12.14 -30.78 -0.23
CA THR A 157 -12.91 -31.10 0.99
C THR A 157 -14.38 -30.70 0.89
N ASN A 158 -14.77 -30.01 -0.18
CA ASN A 158 -16.09 -29.42 -0.33
C ASN A 158 -16.78 -29.88 -1.62
N PRO A 159 -17.56 -30.98 -1.57
CA PRO A 159 -18.11 -31.60 -2.77
C PRO A 159 -19.04 -30.68 -3.59
N SER A 160 -19.67 -29.68 -2.96
CA SER A 160 -20.62 -28.77 -3.64
C SER A 160 -19.98 -27.75 -4.59
N LYS A 161 -18.66 -27.54 -4.51
CA LYS A 161 -17.97 -26.44 -5.24
C LYS A 161 -16.84 -26.93 -6.14
N GLU A 162 -16.58 -28.22 -6.17
CA GLU A 162 -15.38 -28.80 -6.73
C GLU A 162 -15.73 -29.60 -7.98
N SER A 163 -14.90 -29.49 -9.02
CA SER A 163 -15.09 -30.20 -10.28
C SER A 163 -13.77 -30.72 -10.84
N GLU A 164 -13.86 -31.77 -11.66
CA GLU A 164 -12.72 -32.33 -12.39
C GLU A 164 -12.11 -31.31 -13.36
N GLU A 165 -12.94 -30.48 -14.01
CA GLU A 165 -12.49 -29.40 -14.89
C GLU A 165 -11.50 -28.45 -14.18
N PHE A 166 -11.81 -28.02 -12.95
CA PHE A 166 -10.95 -27.09 -12.23
C PHE A 166 -9.66 -27.73 -11.73
N GLN A 167 -9.69 -29.03 -11.41
CA GLN A 167 -8.48 -29.80 -11.09
C GLN A 167 -7.51 -29.76 -12.29
N ASP A 168 -7.99 -30.10 -13.48
CA ASP A 168 -7.16 -30.16 -14.68
C ASP A 168 -6.66 -28.76 -15.05
N ALA A 169 -7.53 -27.76 -14.94
CA ALA A 169 -7.17 -26.36 -15.19
C ALA A 169 -6.05 -25.85 -14.26
N ILE A 170 -6.05 -26.24 -12.97
CA ILE A 170 -5.00 -25.86 -12.01
C ILE A 170 -3.65 -26.46 -12.40
N VAL A 171 -3.62 -27.73 -12.81
CA VAL A 171 -2.39 -28.41 -13.24
C VAL A 171 -1.83 -27.74 -14.50
N GLU A 172 -2.70 -27.45 -15.47
CA GLU A 172 -2.33 -26.71 -16.68
C GLU A 172 -1.83 -25.29 -16.37
N ASP A 173 -2.50 -24.55 -15.47
CA ASP A 173 -2.12 -23.19 -15.08
C ASP A 173 -0.74 -23.15 -14.39
N LEU A 174 -0.39 -24.17 -13.61
CA LEU A 174 0.94 -24.30 -13.02
C LEU A 174 2.01 -24.54 -14.09
N ALA A 175 1.72 -25.41 -15.07
CA ALA A 175 2.60 -25.62 -16.21
C ALA A 175 2.79 -24.33 -17.03
N LEU A 176 1.72 -23.54 -17.22
CA LEU A 176 1.78 -22.23 -17.89
C LEU A 176 2.65 -21.20 -17.15
N MET A 177 2.85 -21.35 -15.84
CA MET A 177 3.77 -20.54 -15.03
C MET A 177 5.18 -21.14 -14.91
N GLY A 178 5.45 -22.25 -15.60
CA GLY A 178 6.73 -22.97 -15.48
C GLY A 178 6.97 -23.57 -14.09
N VAL A 179 5.90 -23.90 -13.36
CA VAL A 179 5.96 -24.55 -12.04
C VAL A 179 5.70 -26.03 -12.24
N LYS A 180 6.61 -26.88 -11.74
CA LYS A 180 6.48 -28.33 -11.81
C LYS A 180 6.53 -28.92 -10.41
N ALA A 181 5.37 -29.34 -9.89
CA ALA A 181 5.31 -30.00 -8.59
C ALA A 181 6.00 -31.38 -8.61
N ASP A 182 6.61 -31.76 -7.49
CA ASP A 182 7.23 -33.08 -7.32
C ASP A 182 6.20 -34.20 -7.10
N SER A 183 5.03 -33.83 -6.57
CA SER A 183 3.92 -34.75 -6.35
C SER A 183 2.59 -33.99 -6.44
N LEU A 184 1.58 -34.65 -6.99
CA LEU A 184 0.18 -34.24 -6.94
C LEU A 184 -0.56 -35.17 -5.97
N THR A 185 -1.20 -34.59 -4.96
CA THR A 185 -2.04 -35.30 -3.99
C THR A 185 -3.38 -34.58 -3.84
N TYR A 186 -4.33 -35.26 -3.21
CA TYR A 186 -5.67 -34.73 -2.93
C TYR A 186 -5.95 -34.86 -1.44
N THR A 187 -6.59 -33.86 -0.83
CA THR A 187 -6.99 -33.97 0.57
C THR A 187 -7.94 -35.17 0.77
N SER A 188 -8.76 -35.49 -0.22
CA SER A 188 -9.66 -36.65 -0.20
C SER A 188 -8.96 -38.02 -0.18
N ASP A 189 -7.70 -38.12 -0.63
CA ASP A 189 -6.88 -39.34 -0.45
C ASP A 189 -6.66 -39.66 1.04
N TYR A 190 -6.80 -38.64 1.91
CA TYR A 190 -6.55 -38.73 3.34
C TYR A 190 -7.83 -38.79 4.18
N PHE A 191 -9.03 -38.93 3.61
CA PHE A 191 -10.27 -38.94 4.39
C PHE A 191 -10.32 -40.05 5.44
N ASP A 192 -9.85 -41.26 5.13
CA ASP A 192 -9.78 -42.34 6.12
C ASP A 192 -8.83 -41.96 7.29
N TYR A 193 -7.66 -41.40 6.98
CA TYR A 193 -6.70 -40.93 7.99
C TYR A 193 -7.23 -39.76 8.82
N LEU A 194 -7.90 -38.79 8.19
CA LEU A 194 -8.51 -37.64 8.85
C LEU A 194 -9.66 -38.06 9.75
N TYR A 195 -10.42 -39.08 9.36
CA TYR A 195 -11.48 -39.66 10.17
C TYR A 195 -10.90 -40.33 11.42
N ASP A 196 -9.83 -41.12 11.28
CA ASP A 196 -9.15 -41.76 12.42
C ASP A 196 -8.52 -40.72 13.38
N MET A 197 -7.93 -39.64 12.85
CA MET A 197 -7.42 -38.54 13.67
C MET A 197 -8.54 -37.81 14.42
N CYS A 198 -9.72 -37.66 13.81
CA CYS A 198 -10.87 -37.09 14.50
C CYS A 198 -11.38 -38.02 15.61
N LYS A 199 -11.46 -39.34 15.37
CA LYS A 199 -11.77 -40.33 16.42
C LYS A 199 -10.79 -40.22 17.57
N LYS A 200 -9.48 -40.11 17.29
CA LYS A 200 -8.46 -39.90 18.32
C LYS A 200 -8.71 -38.63 19.13
N LEU A 201 -9.06 -37.49 18.50
CA LEU A 201 -9.42 -36.26 19.21
C LEU A 201 -10.63 -36.45 20.14
N ILE A 202 -11.67 -37.13 19.66
CA ILE A 202 -12.87 -37.43 20.46
C ILE A 202 -12.49 -38.31 21.65
N SER A 203 -11.70 -39.39 21.43
CA SER A 203 -11.23 -40.29 22.48
C SER A 203 -10.38 -39.59 23.55
N MET A 204 -9.66 -38.53 23.18
CA MET A 204 -8.88 -37.69 24.10
C MET A 204 -9.74 -36.65 24.85
N GLY A 205 -11.05 -36.60 24.60
CA GLY A 205 -11.93 -35.54 25.11
C GLY A 205 -11.61 -34.15 24.54
N LYS A 206 -11.00 -34.10 23.35
CA LYS A 206 -10.58 -32.87 22.66
C LYS A 206 -11.45 -32.51 21.46
N ALA A 207 -12.54 -33.25 21.24
CA ALA A 207 -13.59 -32.91 20.29
C ALA A 207 -14.94 -33.46 20.78
N TYR A 208 -16.04 -32.83 20.37
CA TYR A 208 -17.40 -33.24 20.72
C TYR A 208 -18.37 -33.01 19.57
N ALA A 209 -19.47 -33.77 19.55
CA ALA A 209 -20.57 -33.59 18.62
C ALA A 209 -21.53 -32.50 19.13
N ASP A 210 -21.96 -31.60 18.26
CA ASP A 210 -22.83 -30.48 18.59
C ASP A 210 -24.03 -30.44 17.64
N ASP A 211 -25.23 -30.45 18.21
CA ASP A 211 -26.53 -30.38 17.52
C ASP A 211 -27.19 -28.99 17.61
N THR A 212 -26.44 -27.99 18.10
CA THR A 212 -26.89 -26.60 18.15
C THR A 212 -27.06 -26.04 16.73
N ASP A 213 -28.17 -25.35 16.48
CA ASP A 213 -28.41 -24.70 15.18
C ASP A 213 -27.32 -23.66 14.84
N LEU A 214 -27.17 -23.37 13.55
CA LEU A 214 -26.07 -22.56 13.04
C LEU A 214 -26.05 -21.12 13.61
N GLU A 215 -27.21 -20.48 13.75
CA GLU A 215 -27.32 -19.10 14.23
C GLU A 215 -26.97 -19.02 15.71
N THR A 216 -27.56 -19.91 16.52
CA THR A 216 -27.26 -20.02 17.95
C THR A 216 -25.80 -20.35 18.18
N MET A 217 -25.23 -21.30 17.43
CA MET A 217 -23.81 -21.67 17.53
C MET A 217 -22.91 -20.48 17.20
N ARG A 218 -23.23 -19.70 16.15
CA ARG A 218 -22.48 -18.48 15.80
C ARG A 218 -22.55 -17.44 16.92
N ALA A 219 -23.73 -17.18 17.48
CA ALA A 219 -23.91 -16.25 18.59
C ALA A 219 -23.12 -16.69 19.83
N GLN A 220 -23.27 -17.95 20.24
CA GLN A 220 -22.52 -18.52 21.37
C GLN A 220 -21.00 -18.38 21.18
N ARG A 221 -20.48 -18.71 19.99
CA ARG A 221 -19.05 -18.53 19.68
C ARG A 221 -18.64 -17.06 19.72
N TRP A 222 -19.49 -16.15 19.27
CA TRP A 222 -19.21 -14.71 19.28
C TRP A 222 -19.13 -14.15 20.70
N ASP A 223 -20.03 -14.60 21.57
CA ASP A 223 -20.15 -14.14 22.97
C ASP A 223 -19.27 -14.93 23.94
N GLY A 224 -18.60 -15.98 23.48
CA GLY A 224 -17.70 -16.80 24.29
C GLY A 224 -18.40 -17.83 25.18
N ILE A 225 -19.64 -18.18 24.83
CA ILE A 225 -20.51 -19.08 25.60
C ILE A 225 -20.23 -20.52 25.15
N ALA A 226 -19.96 -21.40 26.11
CA ALA A 226 -19.78 -22.84 25.84
C ALA A 226 -21.09 -23.48 25.35
N SER A 227 -21.00 -24.36 24.35
CA SER A 227 -22.15 -25.16 23.91
C SER A 227 -22.64 -26.05 25.06
N LYS A 228 -23.96 -26.24 25.15
CA LYS A 228 -24.56 -27.21 26.09
C LYS A 228 -24.09 -28.64 25.85
N ARG A 229 -23.57 -28.94 24.65
CA ARG A 229 -23.07 -30.27 24.26
C ARG A 229 -21.57 -30.45 24.49
N ARG A 230 -20.88 -29.41 24.97
CA ARG A 230 -19.42 -29.39 25.13
C ARG A 230 -18.89 -30.49 26.06
N ASP A 231 -19.69 -30.91 27.04
CA ASP A 231 -19.33 -31.92 28.04
C ASP A 231 -20.00 -33.28 27.82
N ARG A 232 -20.47 -33.57 26.60
CA ARG A 232 -20.88 -34.92 26.18
C ARG A 232 -19.77 -35.95 26.46
N SER A 233 -20.16 -37.16 26.82
CA SER A 233 -19.22 -38.24 27.08
C SER A 233 -18.50 -38.66 25.79
N VAL A 234 -17.31 -39.26 25.93
CA VAL A 234 -16.53 -39.76 24.79
C VAL A 234 -17.32 -40.80 23.99
N ASP A 235 -18.00 -41.73 24.66
CA ASP A 235 -18.77 -42.80 24.01
C ASP A 235 -19.96 -42.25 23.22
N GLU A 236 -20.66 -41.24 23.76
CA GLU A 236 -21.76 -40.58 23.05
C GLU A 236 -21.25 -39.84 21.81
N ASN A 237 -20.14 -39.10 21.91
CA ASN A 237 -19.55 -38.39 20.78
C ASN A 237 -19.07 -39.35 19.68
N LEU A 238 -18.44 -40.48 20.04
CA LEU A 238 -18.03 -41.50 19.08
C LEU A 238 -19.22 -42.14 18.37
N ARG A 239 -20.30 -42.46 19.11
CA ARG A 239 -21.54 -42.98 18.52
C ARG A 239 -22.13 -41.99 17.51
N ILE A 240 -22.25 -40.71 17.87
CA ILE A 240 -22.79 -39.68 16.96
C ILE A 240 -21.88 -39.50 15.74
N PHE A 241 -20.56 -39.56 15.90
CA PHE A 241 -19.64 -39.45 14.77
C PHE A 241 -19.77 -40.62 13.77
N GLU A 242 -20.07 -41.83 14.24
CA GLU A 242 -20.43 -42.96 13.35
C GLU A 242 -21.78 -42.74 12.65
N GLU A 243 -22.77 -42.14 13.33
CA GLU A 243 -24.06 -41.76 12.73
C GLU A 243 -23.91 -40.65 11.67
N MET A 244 -23.02 -39.68 11.90
CA MET A 244 -22.63 -38.68 10.89
C MET A 244 -22.02 -39.33 9.66
N LYS A 245 -21.17 -40.36 9.83
CA LYS A 245 -20.58 -41.12 8.71
C LYS A 245 -21.66 -41.83 7.88
N LYS A 246 -22.66 -42.42 8.54
CA LYS A 246 -23.80 -43.07 7.87
C LYS A 246 -24.74 -42.08 7.19
N GLY A 247 -24.73 -40.81 7.61
CA GLY A 247 -25.67 -39.79 7.13
C GLY A 247 -27.09 -40.02 7.65
N SER A 248 -27.25 -40.57 8.86
CA SER A 248 -28.58 -40.75 9.47
C SER A 248 -29.19 -39.43 9.93
N ASP A 249 -30.51 -39.40 10.18
CA ASP A 249 -31.22 -38.20 10.62
C ASP A 249 -30.63 -37.56 11.89
N GLU A 250 -30.04 -38.37 12.78
CA GLU A 250 -29.30 -37.87 13.94
C GLU A 250 -27.94 -37.29 13.54
N GLY A 251 -27.20 -37.97 12.68
CA GLY A 251 -25.92 -37.51 12.15
C GLY A 251 -26.03 -36.17 11.42
N LEU A 252 -27.08 -35.99 10.60
CA LEU A 252 -27.31 -34.75 9.83
C LEU A 252 -27.52 -33.52 10.71
N LYS A 253 -28.03 -33.70 11.93
CA LYS A 253 -28.23 -32.60 12.89
C LYS A 253 -26.95 -32.19 13.61
N ASN A 254 -25.89 -33.00 13.52
CA ASN A 254 -24.67 -32.79 14.29
C ASN A 254 -23.50 -32.34 13.40
N CYS A 255 -22.61 -31.53 13.99
CA CYS A 255 -21.25 -31.34 13.50
C CYS A 255 -20.25 -31.75 14.59
N ILE A 256 -18.98 -31.97 14.23
CA ILE A 256 -17.93 -32.15 15.23
C ILE A 256 -17.19 -30.84 15.44
N ARG A 257 -17.00 -30.45 16.70
CA ARG A 257 -16.23 -29.27 17.10
C ARG A 257 -14.99 -29.69 17.89
N ALA A 258 -13.87 -29.03 17.65
CA ALA A 258 -12.70 -29.17 18.52
C ALA A 258 -13.00 -28.52 19.88
N LYS A 259 -12.53 -29.12 20.97
CA LYS A 259 -12.67 -28.62 22.35
C LYS A 259 -11.36 -27.92 22.75
N ILE A 260 -11.26 -26.65 22.40
CA ILE A 260 -10.06 -25.82 22.64
C ILE A 260 -10.36 -24.88 23.81
N SER A 261 -11.09 -23.80 23.55
CA SER A 261 -11.60 -22.84 24.53
C SER A 261 -12.94 -22.32 24.02
N SER A 262 -13.85 -21.95 24.91
CA SER A 262 -15.10 -21.28 24.54
C SER A 262 -14.96 -19.76 24.45
N ASP A 263 -14.04 -19.16 25.21
CA ASP A 263 -13.96 -17.72 25.49
C ASP A 263 -12.63 -17.07 25.07
N ASP A 264 -11.77 -17.80 24.36
CA ASP A 264 -10.45 -17.31 23.91
C ASP A 264 -10.54 -15.93 23.23
N PRO A 265 -9.63 -14.98 23.52
CA PRO A 265 -9.58 -13.70 22.82
C PRO A 265 -9.46 -13.86 21.29
N ASN A 266 -8.79 -14.91 20.82
CA ASN A 266 -8.77 -15.31 19.43
C ASN A 266 -10.00 -16.17 19.09
N LYS A 267 -10.96 -15.57 18.37
CA LYS A 267 -12.20 -16.24 17.96
C LYS A 267 -12.00 -17.50 17.11
N ALA A 268 -10.86 -17.64 16.44
CA ALA A 268 -10.55 -18.86 15.68
C ALA A 268 -10.34 -20.09 16.59
N LEU A 269 -9.89 -19.87 17.83
CA LEU A 269 -9.71 -20.92 18.84
C LEU A 269 -11.01 -21.27 19.58
N ARG A 270 -12.12 -20.55 19.32
CA ARG A 270 -13.39 -20.79 19.99
C ARG A 270 -14.12 -21.99 19.42
N ASP A 271 -13.81 -23.16 19.97
CA ASP A 271 -14.31 -24.49 19.64
C ASP A 271 -14.74 -24.60 18.15
N PRO A 272 -13.78 -24.55 17.21
CA PRO A 272 -14.06 -24.52 15.77
C PRO A 272 -14.69 -25.84 15.29
N VAL A 273 -15.56 -25.75 14.29
CA VAL A 273 -16.11 -26.93 13.59
C VAL A 273 -14.98 -27.60 12.80
N ILE A 274 -14.86 -28.92 12.92
CA ILE A 274 -13.83 -29.73 12.25
C ILE A 274 -14.41 -30.79 11.30
N TYR A 275 -15.69 -31.15 11.44
CA TYR A 275 -16.44 -31.98 10.48
C TYR A 275 -17.87 -31.48 10.32
N ARG A 276 -18.41 -31.62 9.11
CA ARG A 276 -19.81 -31.34 8.77
C ARG A 276 -20.40 -32.43 7.88
N CYS A 277 -21.70 -32.62 7.91
CA CYS A 277 -22.41 -33.51 6.98
C CYS A 277 -22.73 -32.79 5.65
N ASN A 278 -22.63 -33.52 4.55
CA ASN A 278 -23.24 -33.18 3.25
C ASN A 278 -23.61 -34.51 2.56
N VAL A 279 -24.92 -34.73 2.38
CA VAL A 279 -25.48 -35.92 1.71
C VAL A 279 -26.07 -35.62 0.33
N GLU A 280 -26.22 -34.34 0.00
CA GLU A 280 -26.83 -33.88 -1.25
C GLU A 280 -25.85 -34.10 -2.39
N ASP A 281 -24.62 -33.60 -2.21
CA ASP A 281 -23.58 -33.63 -3.23
C ASP A 281 -22.67 -34.86 -3.11
N ALA A 282 -22.48 -35.56 -4.22
CA ALA A 282 -21.45 -36.60 -4.32
C ALA A 282 -20.07 -35.96 -4.53
N HIS A 283 -19.05 -36.46 -3.83
CA HIS A 283 -17.69 -35.99 -4.03
C HIS A 283 -17.15 -36.44 -5.40
N HIS A 284 -16.57 -35.52 -6.17
CA HIS A 284 -16.14 -35.80 -7.55
C HIS A 284 -15.17 -37.00 -7.67
N ARG A 285 -14.24 -37.19 -6.71
CA ARG A 285 -13.36 -38.38 -6.64
C ARG A 285 -13.89 -39.57 -5.82
N THR A 286 -14.41 -39.33 -4.61
CA THR A 286 -14.77 -40.41 -3.67
C THR A 286 -16.25 -40.84 -3.75
N GLY A 287 -17.03 -40.23 -4.64
CA GLY A 287 -18.44 -40.53 -4.84
C GLY A 287 -19.25 -40.33 -3.56
N ARG A 288 -20.07 -41.32 -3.22
CA ARG A 288 -20.88 -41.36 -1.99
C ARG A 288 -20.25 -42.22 -0.88
N LYS A 289 -18.93 -42.44 -0.90
CA LYS A 289 -18.24 -43.17 0.20
C LYS A 289 -18.38 -42.44 1.53
N TRP A 290 -18.43 -41.11 1.49
CA TRP A 290 -18.52 -40.24 2.65
C TRP A 290 -19.76 -39.34 2.57
N ASN A 291 -20.44 -39.19 3.71
CA ASN A 291 -21.57 -38.27 3.91
C ASN A 291 -21.20 -37.09 4.82
N MET A 292 -19.95 -37.05 5.26
CA MET A 292 -19.41 -36.01 6.10
C MET A 292 -17.98 -35.71 5.67
N TYR A 293 -17.58 -34.46 5.80
CA TYR A 293 -16.34 -33.95 5.27
C TYR A 293 -15.59 -33.12 6.33
N PRO A 294 -14.26 -33.26 6.40
CA PRO A 294 -13.45 -32.46 7.30
C PRO A 294 -13.43 -31.00 6.86
N MET A 295 -13.29 -30.09 7.83
CA MET A 295 -13.10 -28.67 7.55
C MET A 295 -11.62 -28.39 7.26
N TYR A 296 -11.35 -27.39 6.41
CA TYR A 296 -10.01 -26.89 6.06
C TYR A 296 -9.06 -26.77 7.26
N ASP A 297 -9.54 -26.16 8.35
CA ASP A 297 -8.74 -25.88 9.55
C ASP A 297 -8.22 -27.14 10.25
N PHE A 298 -8.92 -28.27 10.10
CA PHE A 298 -8.50 -29.57 10.63
C PHE A 298 -7.72 -30.38 9.60
N ALA A 299 -8.19 -30.44 8.36
CA ALA A 299 -7.56 -31.23 7.31
C ALA A 299 -6.15 -30.73 6.97
N CYS A 300 -6.00 -29.41 6.78
CA CYS A 300 -4.75 -28.79 6.34
C CYS A 300 -3.55 -29.10 7.24
N PRO A 301 -3.58 -28.86 8.58
CA PRO A 301 -2.44 -29.18 9.45
C PRO A 301 -2.12 -30.68 9.51
N VAL A 302 -3.15 -31.52 9.60
CA VAL A 302 -2.99 -32.97 9.77
C VAL A 302 -2.35 -33.59 8.52
N VAL A 303 -2.80 -33.19 7.33
CA VAL A 303 -2.23 -33.66 6.06
C VAL A 303 -0.86 -33.04 5.77
N ASP A 304 -0.65 -31.74 6.04
CA ASP A 304 0.68 -31.11 5.90
C ASP A 304 1.73 -31.84 6.74
N SER A 305 1.38 -32.20 7.97
CA SER A 305 2.24 -32.98 8.84
C SER A 305 2.58 -34.35 8.23
N HIS A 306 1.55 -35.07 7.79
CA HIS A 306 1.63 -36.41 7.19
C HIS A 306 2.45 -36.43 5.89
N GLU A 307 2.27 -35.45 5.01
CA GLU A 307 2.99 -35.33 3.73
C GLU A 307 4.45 -34.87 3.88
N GLY A 308 4.90 -34.56 5.09
CA GLY A 308 6.26 -34.08 5.30
C GLY A 308 6.47 -32.61 4.94
N VAL A 309 5.41 -31.80 4.78
CA VAL A 309 5.53 -30.34 4.58
C VAL A 309 6.30 -29.72 5.74
N THR A 310 7.44 -29.10 5.47
CA THR A 310 8.23 -28.41 6.51
C THR A 310 7.79 -26.97 6.70
N HIS A 311 7.39 -26.31 5.60
CA HIS A 311 7.11 -24.89 5.54
C HIS A 311 5.79 -24.65 4.80
N ALA A 312 4.78 -24.23 5.55
CA ALA A 312 3.46 -23.90 5.03
C ALA A 312 3.37 -22.40 4.74
N LEU A 313 3.50 -22.04 3.46
CA LEU A 313 3.30 -20.65 3.03
C LEU A 313 1.80 -20.37 2.87
N ARG A 314 1.30 -19.31 3.52
CA ARG A 314 -0.13 -18.96 3.48
C ARG A 314 -0.36 -17.45 3.45
N SER A 315 -1.55 -17.03 3.03
CA SER A 315 -1.89 -15.61 3.05
C SER A 315 -2.11 -15.11 4.49
N THR A 316 -1.85 -13.83 4.73
CA THR A 316 -2.05 -13.17 6.05
C THR A 316 -3.48 -13.22 6.56
N GLU A 317 -4.49 -13.50 5.72
CA GLU A 317 -5.89 -13.66 6.13
C GLU A 317 -6.09 -14.82 7.11
N TYR A 318 -5.17 -15.77 7.10
CA TYR A 318 -5.21 -16.91 7.98
C TYR A 318 -4.33 -16.77 9.23
N THR A 319 -3.71 -15.60 9.46
CA THR A 319 -2.78 -15.40 10.59
C THR A 319 -3.43 -15.79 11.92
N ASP A 320 -4.70 -15.42 12.14
CA ASP A 320 -5.43 -15.74 13.37
C ASP A 320 -5.69 -17.25 13.54
N ARG A 321 -5.59 -18.04 12.46
CA ARG A 321 -5.72 -19.50 12.48
C ARG A 321 -4.39 -20.23 12.65
N ASN A 322 -3.25 -19.52 12.69
CA ASN A 322 -1.95 -20.15 12.93
C ASN A 322 -1.87 -20.85 14.31
N PRO A 323 -2.36 -20.24 15.42
CA PRO A 323 -2.42 -20.94 16.71
C PRO A 323 -3.30 -22.19 16.67
N GLN A 324 -4.40 -22.15 15.92
CA GLN A 324 -5.31 -23.29 15.76
C GLN A 324 -4.64 -24.44 14.98
N TYR A 325 -3.93 -24.10 13.90
CA TYR A 325 -3.12 -25.04 13.13
C TYR A 325 -2.09 -25.76 14.04
N GLN A 326 -1.36 -24.97 14.84
CA GLN A 326 -0.38 -25.48 15.81
C GLN A 326 -1.03 -26.37 16.88
N TRP A 327 -2.20 -25.99 17.38
CA TRP A 327 -2.94 -26.77 18.38
C TRP A 327 -3.29 -28.18 17.90
N PHE A 328 -3.67 -28.34 16.63
CA PHE A 328 -3.94 -29.68 16.07
C PHE A 328 -2.69 -30.55 16.05
N LEU A 329 -1.55 -29.99 15.64
CA LEU A 329 -0.28 -30.73 15.61
C LEU A 329 0.16 -31.17 17.01
N ASP A 330 0.12 -30.25 17.96
CA ASP A 330 0.53 -30.51 19.35
C ASP A 330 -0.39 -31.52 20.03
N THR A 331 -1.70 -31.35 19.88
CA THR A 331 -2.69 -32.22 20.52
C THR A 331 -2.66 -33.64 19.97
N LEU A 332 -2.46 -33.80 18.65
CA LEU A 332 -2.39 -35.12 18.03
C LEU A 332 -1.00 -35.77 18.13
N GLY A 333 0.02 -35.03 18.57
CA GLY A 333 1.42 -35.48 18.65
C GLY A 333 2.05 -35.67 17.26
N LEU A 334 1.72 -34.78 16.32
CA LEU A 334 2.15 -34.85 14.93
C LEU A 334 3.45 -34.06 14.69
N ARG A 335 4.08 -34.29 13.53
CA ARG A 335 5.28 -33.56 13.11
C ARG A 335 4.94 -32.07 12.92
N GLN A 336 5.82 -31.22 13.43
CA GLN A 336 5.68 -29.78 13.37
C GLN A 336 5.92 -29.21 11.96
N VAL A 337 5.23 -28.11 11.66
CA VAL A 337 5.30 -27.40 10.38
C VAL A 337 5.43 -25.90 10.65
N HIS A 338 6.38 -25.23 10.00
CA HIS A 338 6.57 -23.79 10.17
C HIS A 338 5.61 -23.01 9.27
N MET A 339 4.76 -22.17 9.85
CA MET A 339 3.87 -21.28 9.09
C MET A 339 4.60 -20.00 8.68
N TRP A 340 4.45 -19.63 7.41
CA TRP A 340 4.98 -18.40 6.85
C TRP A 340 3.89 -17.61 6.14
N ASP A 341 3.49 -16.50 6.75
CA ASP A 341 2.43 -15.65 6.22
C ASP A 341 2.99 -14.63 5.22
N PHE A 342 2.31 -14.45 4.09
CA PHE A 342 2.58 -13.40 3.11
C PHE A 342 1.29 -12.65 2.73
N SER A 343 1.40 -11.38 2.37
CA SER A 343 0.26 -10.59 1.94
C SER A 343 -0.20 -10.99 0.54
N ARG A 344 -1.51 -10.90 0.30
CA ARG A 344 -2.05 -11.06 -1.05
C ARG A 344 -1.57 -9.94 -1.98
N ILE A 345 -1.51 -10.27 -3.26
CA ILE A 345 -1.37 -9.26 -4.32
C ILE A 345 -2.72 -8.62 -4.56
N ASN A 346 -2.77 -7.30 -4.53
CA ASN A 346 -3.89 -6.52 -5.03
C ASN A 346 -3.38 -5.64 -6.18
N LEU A 347 -4.16 -5.54 -7.25
CA LEU A 347 -3.88 -4.67 -8.38
C LEU A 347 -5.02 -3.66 -8.53
N ILE A 348 -4.69 -2.42 -8.92
CA ILE A 348 -5.73 -1.43 -9.20
C ILE A 348 -6.51 -1.81 -10.46
N LYS A 349 -7.73 -1.29 -10.57
CA LYS A 349 -8.62 -1.43 -11.73
C LYS A 349 -8.92 -2.87 -12.14
N THR A 350 -8.83 -3.78 -11.18
CA THR A 350 -9.19 -5.19 -11.32
C THR A 350 -9.68 -5.74 -9.99
N PHE A 351 -10.19 -6.96 -9.99
CA PHE A 351 -10.56 -7.70 -8.79
C PHE A 351 -10.21 -9.17 -8.95
N LEU A 352 -9.82 -9.82 -7.85
CA LEU A 352 -9.39 -11.23 -7.84
C LEU A 352 -10.42 -12.18 -7.22
N SER A 353 -11.59 -11.67 -6.83
CA SER A 353 -12.65 -12.51 -6.25
C SER A 353 -13.19 -13.49 -7.30
N LYS A 354 -13.02 -14.81 -7.07
CA LYS A 354 -13.54 -15.87 -7.94
C LYS A 354 -15.02 -15.69 -8.27
N ARG A 355 -15.86 -15.37 -7.27
CA ARG A 355 -17.30 -15.11 -7.45
C ARG A 355 -17.58 -13.96 -8.42
N LYS A 356 -16.84 -12.84 -8.29
CA LYS A 356 -17.01 -11.69 -9.18
C LYS A 356 -16.51 -12.00 -10.60
N LEU A 357 -15.43 -12.78 -10.72
CA LEU A 357 -14.87 -13.19 -12.02
C LEU A 357 -15.79 -14.18 -12.75
N ALA A 358 -16.35 -15.17 -12.05
CA ALA A 358 -17.32 -16.10 -12.62
C ALA A 358 -18.54 -15.36 -13.20
N LYS A 359 -19.08 -14.38 -12.45
CA LYS A 359 -20.18 -13.53 -12.90
C LYS A 359 -19.87 -12.76 -14.19
N LEU A 360 -18.61 -12.31 -14.39
CA LEU A 360 -18.22 -11.65 -15.64
C LEU A 360 -18.24 -12.60 -16.84
N VAL A 361 -17.79 -13.84 -16.63
CA VAL A 361 -17.78 -14.88 -17.67
C VAL A 361 -19.22 -15.28 -17.99
N GLU A 362 -20.05 -15.56 -16.98
CA GLU A 362 -21.47 -15.93 -17.14
C GLU A 362 -22.31 -14.85 -17.82
N SER A 363 -22.02 -13.56 -17.54
CA SER A 363 -22.70 -12.44 -18.18
C SER A 363 -22.21 -12.12 -19.60
N GLY A 364 -21.23 -12.86 -20.12
CA GLY A 364 -20.66 -12.65 -21.45
C GLY A 364 -19.92 -11.32 -21.63
N LYS A 365 -19.51 -10.67 -20.53
CA LYS A 365 -18.75 -9.40 -20.57
C LYS A 365 -17.28 -9.59 -20.91
N VAL A 366 -16.80 -10.81 -20.79
CA VAL A 366 -15.49 -11.31 -21.24
C VAL A 366 -15.71 -12.58 -22.05
N TRP A 367 -14.77 -12.95 -22.91
CA TRP A 367 -14.89 -14.12 -23.79
C TRP A 367 -14.86 -15.45 -23.03
N GLY A 368 -14.20 -15.47 -21.87
CA GLY A 368 -13.97 -16.68 -21.08
C GLY A 368 -12.95 -16.43 -19.96
N TRP A 369 -12.49 -17.51 -19.33
CA TRP A 369 -11.48 -17.45 -18.27
C TRP A 369 -10.07 -17.16 -18.79
N ASP A 370 -9.80 -17.41 -20.07
CA ASP A 370 -8.53 -17.14 -20.74
C ASP A 370 -8.50 -15.78 -21.46
N ASP A 371 -9.55 -14.97 -21.31
CA ASP A 371 -9.65 -13.65 -21.92
C ASP A 371 -8.46 -12.75 -21.51
N PRO A 372 -7.79 -12.06 -22.45
CA PRO A 372 -6.64 -11.20 -22.17
C PRO A 372 -6.87 -10.09 -21.12
N ARG A 373 -8.12 -9.68 -20.89
CA ARG A 373 -8.49 -8.69 -19.87
C ARG A 373 -8.56 -9.28 -18.47
N MET A 374 -8.72 -10.60 -18.36
CA MET A 374 -8.88 -11.29 -17.09
C MET A 374 -7.56 -11.35 -16.32
N PRO A 375 -7.59 -11.16 -14.99
CA PRO A 375 -6.40 -11.31 -14.13
C PRO A 375 -6.06 -12.79 -13.86
N THR A 376 -6.59 -13.73 -14.66
CA THR A 376 -6.27 -15.16 -14.60
C THR A 376 -4.86 -15.41 -15.13
N ILE A 377 -4.26 -16.54 -14.77
CA ILE A 377 -2.94 -16.93 -15.32
C ILE A 377 -3.03 -17.07 -16.84
N ARG A 378 -4.10 -17.71 -17.32
CA ARG A 378 -4.39 -17.87 -18.75
C ARG A 378 -4.54 -16.52 -19.45
N GLY A 379 -5.35 -15.62 -18.90
CA GLY A 379 -5.58 -14.30 -19.48
C GLY A 379 -4.31 -13.47 -19.62
N VAL A 380 -3.51 -13.36 -18.56
CA VAL A 380 -2.25 -12.58 -18.64
C VAL A 380 -1.21 -13.23 -19.55
N ARG A 381 -1.14 -14.57 -19.60
CA ARG A 381 -0.25 -15.31 -20.53
C ARG A 381 -0.69 -15.13 -21.98
N ARG A 382 -1.98 -15.27 -22.28
CA ARG A 382 -2.57 -15.05 -23.61
C ARG A 382 -2.42 -13.61 -24.07
N ARG A 383 -2.45 -12.64 -23.14
CA ARG A 383 -2.12 -11.23 -23.42
C ARG A 383 -0.64 -10.99 -23.73
N GLY A 384 0.26 -11.93 -23.43
CA GLY A 384 1.69 -11.85 -23.77
C GLY A 384 2.64 -11.66 -22.58
N MET A 385 2.19 -11.87 -21.34
CA MET A 385 3.11 -11.94 -20.19
C MET A 385 4.03 -13.17 -20.34
N THR A 386 5.35 -13.01 -20.23
CA THR A 386 6.31 -14.12 -20.26
C THR A 386 6.46 -14.77 -18.89
N VAL A 387 6.79 -16.07 -18.86
CA VAL A 387 7.00 -16.81 -17.60
C VAL A 387 8.16 -16.24 -16.78
N PRO A 388 9.35 -15.94 -17.35
CA PRO A 388 10.44 -15.36 -16.58
C PRO A 388 10.07 -14.01 -15.95
N ALA A 389 9.38 -13.13 -16.70
CA ALA A 389 8.96 -11.83 -16.18
C ALA A 389 7.88 -11.94 -15.09
N LEU A 390 6.91 -12.85 -15.24
CA LEU A 390 5.91 -13.13 -14.21
C LEU A 390 6.60 -13.61 -12.93
N ARG A 391 7.52 -14.56 -13.06
CA ARG A 391 8.28 -15.11 -11.94
C ARG A 391 9.11 -14.05 -11.25
N ASP A 392 9.86 -13.26 -12.01
CA ASP A 392 10.66 -12.15 -11.48
C ASP A 392 9.79 -11.11 -10.74
N PHE A 393 8.66 -10.71 -11.32
CA PHE A 393 7.73 -9.75 -10.70
C PHE A 393 7.19 -10.25 -9.35
N ILE A 394 6.82 -11.52 -9.27
CA ILE A 394 6.28 -12.13 -8.05
C ILE A 394 7.38 -12.28 -6.99
N LEU A 395 8.55 -12.80 -7.37
CA LEU A 395 9.66 -13.03 -6.43
C LEU A 395 10.25 -11.72 -5.90
N ARG A 396 10.26 -10.64 -6.71
CA ARG A 396 10.66 -9.29 -6.28
C ARG A 396 9.82 -8.73 -5.15
N GLN A 397 8.58 -9.18 -4.97
CA GLN A 397 7.76 -8.73 -3.85
C GLN A 397 8.10 -9.47 -2.56
N GLY A 398 8.63 -10.69 -2.68
CA GLY A 398 8.90 -11.59 -1.59
C GLY A 398 7.66 -11.96 -0.76
N PRO A 399 7.85 -12.70 0.33
CA PRO A 399 6.82 -13.02 1.31
C PRO A 399 6.61 -11.87 2.30
N SER A 400 6.53 -10.63 1.80
CA SER A 400 6.17 -9.48 2.63
C SER A 400 4.77 -9.66 3.22
N ARG A 401 4.56 -9.26 4.48
CA ARG A 401 3.24 -9.22 5.13
C ARG A 401 2.48 -7.93 4.86
N ASN A 402 3.11 -6.95 4.21
CA ASN A 402 2.49 -5.66 3.91
C ASN A 402 1.51 -5.82 2.74
N VAL A 403 0.25 -5.48 2.98
CA VAL A 403 -0.76 -5.41 1.92
C VAL A 403 -0.48 -4.17 1.09
N VAL A 404 -0.09 -4.38 -0.17
CA VAL A 404 0.18 -3.30 -1.12
C VAL A 404 -0.76 -3.46 -2.29
N VAL A 405 -1.43 -2.36 -2.67
CA VAL A 405 -2.18 -2.27 -3.92
C VAL A 405 -1.22 -1.74 -4.97
N MET A 406 -0.93 -2.55 -5.98
CA MET A 406 0.04 -2.24 -7.02
C MET A 406 -0.65 -1.82 -8.32
N ASP A 407 0.09 -1.14 -9.17
CA ASP A 407 -0.36 -0.79 -10.51
C ASP A 407 0.22 -1.73 -11.58
N TRP A 408 -0.58 -1.98 -12.62
CA TRP A 408 -0.24 -2.85 -13.76
C TRP A 408 1.00 -2.36 -14.54
N THR A 409 1.36 -1.08 -14.43
CA THR A 409 2.57 -0.51 -15.04
C THR A 409 3.82 -1.29 -14.65
N SER A 410 3.99 -1.60 -13.36
CA SER A 410 5.16 -2.31 -12.86
C SER A 410 5.23 -3.76 -13.35
N PHE A 411 4.07 -4.41 -13.42
CA PHE A 411 3.88 -5.77 -13.95
C PHE A 411 4.32 -5.84 -15.41
N TRP A 412 3.77 -4.97 -16.27
CA TRP A 412 4.04 -4.97 -17.70
C TRP A 412 5.44 -4.42 -18.06
N ASN A 413 5.97 -3.46 -17.30
CA ASN A 413 7.34 -2.99 -17.48
C ASN A 413 8.37 -4.09 -17.19
N THR A 414 8.06 -5.01 -16.26
CA THR A 414 8.92 -6.18 -16.01
C THR A 414 8.93 -7.10 -17.24
N ASN A 415 7.77 -7.33 -17.86
CA ASN A 415 7.68 -8.09 -19.11
C ASN A 415 8.43 -7.42 -20.26
N LYS A 416 8.29 -6.10 -20.41
CA LYS A 416 8.99 -5.35 -21.45
C LYS A 416 10.51 -5.55 -21.39
N LYS A 417 11.09 -5.53 -20.20
CA LYS A 417 12.54 -5.72 -20.01
C LYS A 417 13.02 -7.09 -20.50
N GLU A 418 12.16 -8.10 -20.43
CA GLU A 418 12.44 -9.45 -20.90
C GLU A 418 12.31 -9.56 -22.44
N ILE A 419 11.25 -8.97 -23.02
CA ILE A 419 10.95 -9.16 -24.45
C ILE A 419 11.68 -8.18 -25.37
N ASP A 420 11.88 -6.92 -24.97
CA ASP A 420 12.46 -5.87 -25.82
C ASP A 420 13.82 -6.26 -26.44
N PRO A 421 14.75 -6.93 -25.73
CA PRO A 421 16.06 -7.31 -26.29
C PRO A 421 16.02 -8.43 -27.33
N VAL A 422 14.91 -9.17 -27.47
CA VAL A 422 14.87 -10.43 -28.24
C VAL A 422 13.82 -10.47 -29.36
N VAL A 423 12.79 -9.63 -29.31
CA VAL A 423 11.68 -9.69 -30.29
C VAL A 423 12.08 -9.16 -31.67
N PRO A 424 11.62 -9.76 -32.79
CA PRO A 424 11.82 -9.19 -34.12
C PRO A 424 10.93 -7.96 -34.33
N ARG A 425 11.41 -7.00 -35.13
CA ARG A 425 10.72 -5.75 -35.47
C ARG A 425 10.09 -5.87 -36.85
N HIS A 426 8.79 -5.67 -36.91
CA HIS A 426 7.99 -5.69 -38.13
C HIS A 426 7.31 -4.35 -38.35
N THR A 427 6.92 -4.11 -39.60
CA THR A 427 6.24 -2.88 -40.01
C THR A 427 4.78 -3.16 -40.28
N ALA A 428 3.90 -2.29 -39.76
CA ALA A 428 2.47 -2.36 -40.01
C ALA A 428 1.89 -0.96 -40.21
N LEU A 429 0.97 -0.83 -41.16
CA LEU A 429 0.19 0.36 -41.46
C LEU A 429 -1.29 0.06 -41.23
N LEU A 430 -2.09 1.04 -40.79
CA LEU A 430 -3.53 0.84 -40.68
C LEU A 430 -4.14 0.67 -42.07
N ALA A 431 -5.06 -0.29 -42.21
CA ALA A 431 -5.77 -0.52 -43.45
C ALA A 431 -6.68 0.66 -43.83
N LYS A 432 -7.14 1.41 -42.83
CA LYS A 432 -8.00 2.58 -43.01
C LYS A 432 -7.20 3.79 -43.51
N ASP A 433 -7.66 4.36 -44.62
CA ASP A 433 -7.17 5.63 -45.19
C ASP A 433 -5.65 5.67 -45.48
N MET A 434 -5.06 4.54 -45.85
CA MET A 434 -3.63 4.42 -46.20
C MET A 434 -3.26 5.32 -47.39
N VAL A 435 -2.11 5.98 -47.31
CA VAL A 435 -1.69 6.98 -48.30
C VAL A 435 -0.65 6.40 -49.24
N LYS A 436 -0.89 6.49 -50.56
CA LYS A 436 0.06 6.04 -51.57
C LYS A 436 1.04 7.17 -51.92
N ALA A 437 2.33 7.00 -51.62
CA ALA A 437 3.37 7.97 -51.97
C ALA A 437 4.19 7.48 -53.18
N LYS A 438 4.33 8.35 -54.18
CA LYS A 438 5.23 8.13 -55.33
C LYS A 438 6.60 8.70 -55.01
N LEU A 439 7.65 7.89 -55.23
CA LEU A 439 9.04 8.30 -55.01
C LEU A 439 9.66 8.84 -56.30
N THR A 440 10.40 9.94 -56.20
CA THR A 440 11.17 10.58 -57.28
C THR A 440 12.64 10.79 -56.88
N GLY A 441 13.52 11.03 -57.86
CA GLY A 441 14.97 11.23 -57.64
C GLY A 441 15.84 10.15 -58.28
N SER A 442 17.16 10.37 -58.34
CA SER A 442 18.11 9.43 -58.99
C SER A 442 18.32 8.11 -58.23
N ASP A 443 18.01 8.13 -56.93
CA ASP A 443 18.24 6.99 -56.01
C ASP A 443 17.01 6.07 -55.91
N VAL A 444 15.93 6.34 -56.66
CA VAL A 444 14.74 5.50 -56.71
C VAL A 444 15.01 4.30 -57.62
N PRO A 445 14.78 3.05 -57.17
CA PRO A 445 15.01 1.88 -57.99
C PRO A 445 14.00 1.80 -59.17
N SER A 446 14.47 1.38 -60.33
CA SER A 446 13.66 1.23 -61.56
C SER A 446 12.73 0.01 -61.51
N ASP A 447 13.17 -1.05 -60.84
CA ASP A 447 12.44 -2.29 -60.60
C ASP A 447 12.40 -2.58 -59.09
N VAL A 448 11.57 -3.54 -58.65
CA VAL A 448 11.50 -3.89 -57.22
C VAL A 448 12.81 -4.54 -56.77
N VAL A 449 13.40 -4.02 -55.69
CA VAL A 449 14.64 -4.52 -55.08
C VAL A 449 14.35 -5.05 -53.68
N VAL A 450 14.91 -6.19 -53.32
CA VAL A 450 14.80 -6.78 -51.97
C VAL A 450 16.17 -6.73 -51.28
N GLU A 451 16.23 -6.07 -50.13
CA GLU A 451 17.44 -5.98 -49.31
C GLU A 451 17.29 -6.68 -47.96
N GLN A 452 18.40 -7.22 -47.43
CA GLN A 452 18.42 -7.80 -46.09
C GLN A 452 18.69 -6.74 -45.03
N ARG A 453 17.79 -6.61 -44.05
CA ARG A 453 17.95 -5.70 -42.91
C ARG A 453 17.83 -6.45 -41.58
N PRO A 454 18.53 -6.03 -40.52
CA PRO A 454 18.40 -6.69 -39.21
C PRO A 454 16.96 -6.65 -38.69
N LYS A 455 16.46 -7.79 -38.19
CA LYS A 455 15.16 -7.86 -37.47
C LYS A 455 15.17 -7.10 -36.15
N HIS A 456 16.33 -6.91 -35.55
CA HIS A 456 16.47 -6.13 -34.33
C HIS A 456 17.69 -5.19 -34.45
N PRO A 457 17.52 -3.87 -34.22
CA PRO A 457 18.61 -2.89 -34.42
C PRO A 457 19.82 -3.04 -33.49
N LYS A 458 19.66 -3.71 -32.33
CA LYS A 458 20.71 -3.84 -31.31
C LYS A 458 21.13 -5.29 -31.07
N ASN A 459 20.43 -6.26 -31.66
CA ASN A 459 20.68 -7.68 -31.44
C ASN A 459 20.69 -8.43 -32.76
N ALA A 460 21.89 -8.62 -33.31
CA ALA A 460 22.07 -9.32 -34.59
C ALA A 460 21.67 -10.80 -34.54
N SER A 461 21.62 -11.43 -33.35
CA SER A 461 21.27 -12.85 -33.20
C SER A 461 19.81 -13.19 -33.59
N VAL A 462 18.92 -12.18 -33.61
CA VAL A 462 17.51 -12.35 -34.03
C VAL A 462 17.39 -12.59 -35.55
N GLY A 463 18.44 -12.30 -36.31
CA GLY A 463 18.52 -12.52 -37.76
C GLY A 463 18.10 -11.30 -38.59
N THR A 464 17.86 -11.53 -39.88
CA THR A 464 17.50 -10.50 -40.88
C THR A 464 16.09 -10.70 -41.41
N LYS A 465 15.54 -9.63 -41.99
CA LYS A 465 14.27 -9.58 -42.70
C LYS A 465 14.47 -8.91 -44.05
N ASP A 466 13.58 -9.25 -44.96
CA ASP A 466 13.52 -8.69 -46.30
C ASP A 466 12.86 -7.30 -46.22
N LEU A 467 13.54 -6.30 -46.76
CA LEU A 467 13.00 -4.95 -46.97
C LEU A 467 12.83 -4.76 -48.47
N VAL A 468 11.58 -4.61 -48.91
CA VAL A 468 11.22 -4.43 -50.33
C VAL A 468 11.20 -2.95 -50.67
N LEU A 469 12.02 -2.54 -51.64
CA LEU A 469 12.15 -1.18 -52.14
C LEU A 469 11.51 -1.07 -53.53
N SER A 470 10.68 -0.04 -53.75
CA SER A 470 9.99 0.20 -55.03
C SER A 470 9.73 1.69 -55.26
N SER A 471 9.33 2.08 -56.47
CA SER A 471 8.99 3.47 -56.81
C SER A 471 7.73 4.02 -56.13
N GLU A 472 6.93 3.14 -55.50
CA GLU A 472 5.68 3.49 -54.83
C GLU A 472 5.61 2.81 -53.46
N ILE A 473 5.29 3.60 -52.43
CA ILE A 473 5.16 3.12 -51.05
C ILE A 473 3.81 3.53 -50.45
N TYR A 474 3.45 2.88 -49.36
CA TYR A 474 2.32 3.22 -48.51
C TYR A 474 2.79 3.80 -47.17
N LEU A 475 2.01 4.74 -46.65
CA LEU A 475 2.22 5.43 -45.38
C LEU A 475 0.93 5.49 -44.57
N ASP A 476 1.09 5.60 -43.24
CA ASP A 476 -0.03 5.86 -42.34
C ASP A 476 -0.59 7.27 -42.54
N GLN A 477 -1.92 7.40 -42.47
CA GLN A 477 -2.61 8.68 -42.67
C GLN A 477 -2.19 9.75 -41.65
N VAL A 478 -1.97 9.33 -40.39
CA VAL A 478 -1.59 10.25 -39.31
C VAL A 478 -0.21 10.86 -39.58
N ASP A 479 0.72 10.08 -40.12
CA ASP A 479 2.05 10.57 -40.50
C ASP A 479 1.94 11.50 -41.72
N ALA A 480 1.22 11.08 -42.76
CA ALA A 480 1.01 11.86 -43.96
C ALA A 480 0.42 13.26 -43.69
N LYS A 481 -0.62 13.34 -42.83
CA LYS A 481 -1.24 14.60 -42.40
C LYS A 481 -0.30 15.49 -41.57
N SER A 482 0.75 14.92 -40.98
CA SER A 482 1.70 15.68 -40.18
C SER A 482 2.74 16.41 -41.03
N PHE A 483 2.94 16.04 -42.30
CA PHE A 483 4.01 16.54 -43.15
C PHE A 483 3.76 17.96 -43.67
N ALA A 484 4.84 18.69 -43.95
CA ALA A 484 4.82 19.94 -44.69
C ALA A 484 5.58 19.84 -46.01
N VAL A 485 5.17 20.60 -47.03
CA VAL A 485 5.89 20.66 -48.31
C VAL A 485 7.28 21.24 -48.09
N GLY A 486 8.30 20.57 -48.62
CA GLY A 486 9.72 20.89 -48.41
C GLY A 486 10.34 20.29 -47.15
N GLU A 487 9.57 19.59 -46.31
CA GLU A 487 10.08 18.93 -45.11
C GLU A 487 10.85 17.66 -45.45
N GLU A 488 11.96 17.41 -44.75
CA GLU A 488 12.74 16.17 -44.85
C GLU A 488 12.35 15.18 -43.74
N VAL A 489 11.99 13.96 -44.13
CA VAL A 489 11.54 12.89 -43.25
C VAL A 489 12.40 11.64 -43.44
N THR A 490 12.58 10.84 -42.38
CA THR A 490 13.28 9.54 -42.49
C THR A 490 12.26 8.42 -42.74
N LEU A 491 12.41 7.71 -43.86
CA LEU A 491 11.79 6.42 -44.12
C LEU A 491 12.60 5.33 -43.38
N MET A 492 12.03 4.77 -42.32
CA MET A 492 12.75 3.81 -41.46
C MET A 492 13.29 2.63 -42.26
N GLY A 493 14.57 2.30 -42.09
CA GLY A 493 15.25 1.22 -42.81
C GLY A 493 15.74 1.56 -44.22
N TRP A 494 15.29 2.67 -44.81
CA TRP A 494 15.68 3.09 -46.18
C TRP A 494 16.59 4.31 -46.18
N GLY A 495 16.14 5.45 -45.63
CA GLY A 495 16.88 6.72 -45.70
C GLY A 495 15.97 7.93 -45.64
N ASN A 496 16.49 9.12 -45.95
CA ASN A 496 15.71 10.36 -45.94
C ASN A 496 14.96 10.58 -47.26
N ALA A 497 13.84 11.28 -47.18
CA ALA A 497 13.06 11.74 -48.32
C ALA A 497 12.49 13.15 -48.05
N VAL A 498 12.38 13.98 -49.09
CA VAL A 498 11.85 15.33 -49.04
C VAL A 498 10.43 15.35 -49.61
N VAL A 499 9.49 15.95 -48.89
CA VAL A 499 8.10 16.07 -49.33
C VAL A 499 8.01 17.12 -50.44
N ARG A 500 7.60 16.74 -51.65
CA ARG A 500 7.54 17.64 -52.82
C ARG A 500 6.13 18.09 -53.16
N ASP A 501 5.19 17.17 -53.09
CA ASP A 501 3.79 17.46 -53.39
C ASP A 501 2.89 16.80 -52.34
N LEU A 502 2.02 17.61 -51.76
CA LEU A 502 1.03 17.21 -50.78
C LEU A 502 -0.29 17.87 -51.19
N PRO A 503 -1.31 17.09 -51.62
CA PRO A 503 -2.60 17.66 -51.99
C PRO A 503 -3.19 18.44 -50.79
N ALA A 504 -3.75 19.62 -51.05
CA ALA A 504 -4.39 20.40 -50.01
C ALA A 504 -5.57 19.63 -49.41
N SER A 505 -5.46 19.24 -48.13
CA SER A 505 -6.59 18.69 -47.38
C SER A 505 -7.57 19.83 -47.09
N SER A 506 -8.71 19.87 -47.79
CA SER A 506 -9.72 20.92 -47.66
C SER A 506 -10.48 20.91 -46.33
N SER A 507 -10.33 19.86 -45.51
CA SER A 507 -10.90 19.77 -44.16
C SER A 507 -10.22 18.70 -43.31
N GLU A 508 -10.49 18.68 -42.00
CA GLU A 508 -10.08 17.61 -41.07
C GLU A 508 -10.68 16.22 -41.45
N LYS A 509 -11.77 16.24 -42.25
CA LYS A 509 -12.55 15.05 -42.66
C LYS A 509 -12.08 14.40 -43.97
N ASP A 510 -11.31 15.09 -44.82
CA ASP A 510 -10.83 14.51 -46.08
C ASP A 510 -9.51 13.75 -45.85
N PRO A 511 -9.42 12.46 -46.24
CA PRO A 511 -8.18 11.71 -46.17
C PRO A 511 -7.25 12.06 -47.34
N ILE A 512 -5.95 12.24 -47.07
CA ILE A 512 -4.92 12.33 -48.11
C ILE A 512 -4.83 10.95 -48.78
N LYS A 513 -4.94 10.90 -50.11
CA LYS A 513 -4.89 9.62 -50.86
C LYS A 513 -3.54 9.38 -51.52
N THR A 514 -2.93 10.44 -52.04
CA THR A 514 -1.68 10.39 -52.79
C THR A 514 -0.72 11.50 -52.40
N MET A 515 0.58 11.27 -52.49
CA MET A 515 1.61 12.31 -52.32
C MET A 515 2.88 12.00 -53.12
N THR A 516 3.79 12.96 -53.22
CA THR A 516 5.10 12.77 -53.88
C THR A 516 6.25 13.08 -52.92
N LEU A 517 7.20 12.15 -52.82
CA LEU A 517 8.43 12.27 -52.02
C LEU A 517 9.65 12.13 -52.94
N GLU A 518 10.69 12.93 -52.71
CA GLU A 518 11.98 12.79 -53.41
C GLU A 518 13.01 12.15 -52.49
N LEU A 519 13.65 11.05 -52.89
CA LEU A 519 14.66 10.37 -52.08
C LEU A 519 15.93 11.21 -51.97
N ASN A 520 16.46 11.33 -50.74
CA ASN A 520 17.71 12.00 -50.41
C ASN A 520 18.57 11.10 -49.52
N LEU A 521 19.17 10.04 -50.08
CA LEU A 521 19.92 9.06 -49.28
C LEU A 521 21.22 9.60 -48.67
N LYS A 522 21.68 10.78 -49.12
CA LYS A 522 22.85 11.49 -48.55
C LYS A 522 22.49 12.35 -47.33
N GLY A 523 21.21 12.50 -47.01
CA GLY A 523 20.73 13.28 -45.87
C GLY A 523 21.10 12.65 -44.52
N ASP A 524 21.24 13.49 -43.49
CA ASP A 524 21.51 13.02 -42.13
C ASP A 524 20.18 12.66 -41.41
N PHE A 525 19.95 11.37 -41.19
CA PHE A 525 18.79 10.84 -40.45
C PHE A 525 18.72 11.31 -38.98
N LYS A 526 19.80 11.88 -38.42
CA LYS A 526 19.81 12.48 -37.09
C LYS A 526 19.25 13.91 -37.09
N ALA A 527 19.29 14.59 -38.23
CA ALA A 527 18.82 15.97 -38.38
C ALA A 527 17.30 16.05 -38.65
N THR A 528 16.67 14.96 -39.09
CA THR A 528 15.22 14.93 -39.36
C THR A 528 14.40 14.81 -38.07
N GLY A 529 13.35 15.61 -37.95
CA GLY A 529 12.43 15.56 -36.80
C GLY A 529 11.45 14.37 -36.83
N LYS A 530 11.16 13.81 -38.01
CA LYS A 530 10.16 12.75 -38.20
C LYS A 530 10.77 11.48 -38.78
N LYS A 531 10.47 10.35 -38.16
CA LYS A 531 10.84 9.01 -38.63
C LYS A 531 9.56 8.20 -38.76
N VAL A 532 9.31 7.69 -39.96
CA VAL A 532 8.03 7.08 -40.31
C VAL A 532 8.19 5.65 -40.80
N THR A 533 7.16 4.86 -40.52
CA THR A 533 7.00 3.49 -40.98
C THR A 533 6.31 3.50 -42.35
N TRP A 534 6.72 2.59 -43.23
CA TRP A 534 6.23 2.52 -44.60
C TRP A 534 6.27 1.07 -45.09
N LEU A 535 5.44 0.75 -46.07
CA LEU A 535 5.44 -0.54 -46.77
C LEU A 535 5.55 -0.29 -48.27
N SER A 536 6.26 -1.14 -49.00
CA SER A 536 6.27 -1.03 -50.46
C SER A 536 4.89 -1.39 -51.04
N ALA A 537 4.46 -0.67 -52.08
CA ALA A 537 3.21 -0.95 -52.77
C ALA A 537 3.34 -2.05 -53.84
N GLN A 538 4.55 -2.61 -54.03
CA GLN A 538 4.86 -3.51 -55.14
C GLN A 538 5.79 -4.65 -54.67
N GLY A 539 5.70 -5.81 -55.34
CA GLY A 539 6.66 -6.90 -55.21
C GLY A 539 6.61 -7.74 -53.94
N PHE A 540 5.57 -7.59 -53.12
CA PHE A 540 5.16 -8.60 -52.14
C PHE A 540 3.67 -8.49 -51.81
N ASP A 541 3.08 -9.60 -51.38
CA ASP A 541 1.71 -9.61 -50.87
C ASP A 541 1.72 -9.14 -49.41
N MET A 542 1.07 -8.00 -49.15
CA MET A 542 0.89 -7.51 -47.79
C MET A 542 0.04 -8.49 -46.97
N VAL A 543 0.44 -8.72 -45.73
CA VAL A 543 -0.26 -9.64 -44.84
C VAL A 543 -1.30 -8.88 -44.05
N ARG A 544 -2.57 -9.33 -44.11
CA ARG A 544 -3.65 -8.74 -43.31
C ARG A 544 -3.52 -9.15 -41.85
N ALA A 545 -3.64 -8.18 -40.95
CA ALA A 545 -3.62 -8.39 -39.51
C ALA A 545 -4.74 -7.64 -38.78
N GLU A 546 -5.20 -8.22 -37.67
CA GLU A 546 -6.06 -7.57 -36.69
C GLU A 546 -5.23 -7.20 -35.46
N LEU A 547 -5.20 -5.91 -35.11
CA LEU A 547 -4.49 -5.38 -33.95
C LEU A 547 -5.51 -5.15 -32.84
N TRP A 548 -5.46 -5.98 -31.79
CA TRP A 548 -6.34 -5.88 -30.63
C TRP A 548 -5.64 -5.17 -29.47
N ASP A 549 -6.30 -4.16 -28.90
CA ASP A 549 -5.91 -3.51 -27.65
C ASP A 549 -6.95 -3.80 -26.57
N PHE A 550 -6.50 -3.90 -25.32
CA PHE A 550 -7.33 -4.28 -24.17
C PHE A 550 -7.15 -3.29 -23.03
N ASP A 551 -8.25 -2.72 -22.55
CA ASP A 551 -8.27 -1.80 -21.41
C ASP A 551 -8.65 -2.52 -20.10
N TYR A 552 -8.69 -1.77 -19.00
CA TYR A 552 -9.04 -2.28 -17.67
C TYR A 552 -10.50 -2.72 -17.59
N LEU A 553 -10.76 -3.78 -16.81
CA LEU A 553 -12.11 -4.31 -16.56
C LEU A 553 -13.03 -3.34 -15.82
N ILE A 554 -12.47 -2.54 -14.91
CA ILE A 554 -13.23 -1.55 -14.11
C ILE A 554 -12.59 -0.17 -14.19
N THR A 555 -13.42 0.86 -14.01
CA THR A 555 -13.00 2.26 -14.04
C THR A 555 -12.46 2.75 -12.70
N LYS A 556 -12.89 2.13 -11.59
CA LYS A 556 -12.48 2.45 -10.22
C LYS A 556 -11.19 1.71 -9.84
N ASP A 557 -10.28 2.37 -9.14
CA ASP A 557 -9.00 1.77 -8.76
C ASP A 557 -9.16 0.59 -7.79
N LYS A 558 -10.12 0.65 -6.86
CA LYS A 558 -10.43 -0.43 -5.93
C LYS A 558 -11.93 -0.46 -5.66
N LEU A 559 -12.53 -1.64 -5.71
CA LEU A 559 -13.91 -1.86 -5.27
C LEU A 559 -13.95 -2.00 -3.74
N GLU A 560 -14.83 -1.25 -3.10
CA GLU A 560 -15.20 -1.39 -1.69
C GLU A 560 -16.32 -2.45 -1.53
N GLU A 561 -16.68 -2.76 -0.29
CA GLU A 561 -17.57 -3.89 0.01
C GLU A 561 -19.02 -3.64 -0.41
N GLU A 562 -19.50 -2.40 -0.34
CA GLU A 562 -20.83 -2.01 -0.78
C GLU A 562 -20.93 -1.77 -2.30
N ASP A 563 -19.80 -1.75 -3.01
CA ASP A 563 -19.79 -1.49 -4.45
C ASP A 563 -20.34 -2.70 -5.23
N LYS A 564 -21.35 -2.42 -6.07
CA LYS A 564 -21.81 -3.35 -7.10
C LYS A 564 -20.85 -3.28 -8.28
N VAL A 565 -20.35 -4.45 -8.70
CA VAL A 565 -19.32 -4.55 -9.75
C VAL A 565 -19.81 -3.93 -11.06
N GLU A 566 -21.10 -4.14 -11.35
CA GLU A 566 -21.79 -3.74 -12.57
C GLU A 566 -21.73 -2.23 -12.81
N ASP A 567 -21.77 -1.44 -11.74
CA ASP A 567 -21.79 0.03 -11.78
C ASP A 567 -20.42 0.61 -12.19
N PHE A 568 -19.35 -0.17 -12.06
CA PHE A 568 -17.97 0.25 -12.30
C PHE A 568 -17.29 -0.48 -13.46
N LEU A 569 -18.01 -1.34 -14.18
CA LEU A 569 -17.49 -2.00 -15.37
C LEU A 569 -17.16 -0.96 -16.44
N ASN A 570 -16.00 -1.13 -17.07
CA ASN A 570 -15.61 -0.29 -18.19
C ASN A 570 -16.47 -0.65 -19.43
N PRO A 571 -17.16 0.32 -20.07
CA PRO A 571 -18.01 0.04 -21.22
C PRO A 571 -17.23 -0.41 -22.46
N VAL A 572 -15.97 0.02 -22.60
CA VAL A 572 -15.11 -0.33 -23.74
C VAL A 572 -13.80 -0.89 -23.19
N THR A 573 -13.66 -2.21 -23.25
CA THR A 573 -12.50 -2.93 -22.70
C THR A 573 -11.64 -3.58 -23.77
N GLU A 574 -12.08 -3.58 -25.03
CA GLU A 574 -11.35 -4.08 -26.17
C GLU A 574 -11.60 -3.19 -27.38
N THR A 575 -10.57 -2.98 -28.19
CA THR A 575 -10.66 -2.30 -29.48
C THR A 575 -9.83 -3.05 -30.52
N MET A 576 -10.32 -3.11 -31.76
CA MET A 576 -9.66 -3.80 -32.86
C MET A 576 -9.49 -2.85 -34.03
N GLU A 577 -8.28 -2.82 -34.59
CA GLU A 577 -7.97 -2.11 -35.84
C GLU A 577 -7.40 -3.07 -36.87
N GLU A 578 -7.82 -2.92 -38.13
CA GLU A 578 -7.27 -3.68 -39.23
C GLU A 578 -5.98 -3.03 -39.75
N ALA A 579 -4.96 -3.84 -40.01
CA ALA A 579 -3.65 -3.40 -40.46
C ALA A 579 -3.11 -4.26 -41.61
N TRP A 580 -2.26 -3.66 -42.43
CA TRP A 580 -1.40 -4.33 -43.40
C TRP A 580 0.02 -4.40 -42.85
N CYS A 581 0.59 -5.59 -42.90
CA CYS A 581 1.92 -5.87 -42.37
C CYS A 581 2.89 -6.27 -43.48
N ASP A 582 4.19 -6.18 -43.18
CA ASP A 582 5.23 -6.78 -44.02
C ASP A 582 5.04 -8.30 -44.20
N GLY A 583 5.57 -8.85 -45.30
CA GLY A 583 5.42 -10.26 -45.64
C GLY A 583 5.98 -11.21 -44.57
N GLY A 584 6.94 -10.75 -43.75
CA GLY A 584 7.52 -11.53 -42.67
C GLY A 584 6.52 -11.89 -41.57
N VAL A 585 5.47 -11.09 -41.38
CA VAL A 585 4.40 -11.36 -40.39
C VAL A 585 3.59 -12.61 -40.76
N GLY A 586 3.51 -12.98 -42.05
CA GLY A 586 2.80 -14.17 -42.50
C GLY A 586 3.44 -15.50 -42.09
N LEU A 587 4.73 -15.47 -41.68
CA LEU A 587 5.50 -16.63 -41.24
C LEU A 587 5.41 -16.88 -39.73
N LEU A 588 4.77 -15.97 -38.99
CA LEU A 588 4.65 -16.05 -37.54
C LEU A 588 3.64 -17.11 -37.12
N LYS A 589 3.92 -17.76 -36.00
CA LYS A 589 3.08 -18.78 -35.38
C LYS A 589 2.39 -18.22 -34.14
N ALA A 590 1.33 -18.87 -33.69
CA ALA A 590 0.77 -18.61 -32.37
C ALA A 590 1.87 -18.58 -31.28
N ASP A 591 1.72 -17.69 -30.31
CA ASP A 591 2.67 -17.38 -29.23
C ASP A 591 3.95 -16.61 -29.62
N ASP A 592 4.22 -16.38 -30.91
CA ASP A 592 5.34 -15.50 -31.29
C ASP A 592 5.09 -14.07 -30.78
N ILE A 593 6.15 -13.43 -30.26
CA ILE A 593 6.10 -12.05 -29.79
C ILE A 593 6.91 -11.18 -30.74
N ILE A 594 6.29 -10.10 -31.23
CA ILE A 594 6.90 -9.16 -32.16
C ILE A 594 6.79 -7.73 -31.63
N GLN A 595 7.62 -6.84 -32.17
CA GLN A 595 7.40 -5.40 -32.04
C GLN A 595 6.97 -4.83 -33.40
N LEU A 596 5.79 -4.21 -33.44
CA LEU A 596 5.41 -3.37 -34.57
C LEU A 596 6.05 -1.99 -34.37
N GLU A 597 6.93 -1.59 -35.27
CA GLU A 597 7.68 -0.34 -35.14
C GLU A 597 6.73 0.86 -34.98
N ARG A 598 7.05 1.73 -34.02
CA ARG A 598 6.23 2.89 -33.61
C ARG A 598 4.80 2.60 -33.10
N ARG A 599 4.36 1.33 -33.03
CA ARG A 599 3.04 0.94 -32.50
C ARG A 599 3.13 0.31 -31.11
N GLY A 600 3.92 -0.74 -30.96
CA GLY A 600 3.99 -1.47 -29.68
C GLY A 600 4.51 -2.89 -29.81
N PHE A 601 4.36 -3.65 -28.72
CA PHE A 601 4.66 -5.08 -28.69
C PHE A 601 3.36 -5.85 -28.84
N TYR A 602 3.40 -6.96 -29.57
CA TYR A 602 2.23 -7.79 -29.84
C TYR A 602 2.59 -9.26 -29.69
N ARG A 603 1.66 -10.05 -29.15
CA ARG A 603 1.68 -11.52 -29.20
C ARG A 603 0.75 -11.98 -30.31
N VAL A 604 1.17 -12.97 -31.09
CA VAL A 604 0.33 -13.63 -32.09
C VAL A 604 -0.63 -14.58 -31.37
N ASP A 605 -1.93 -14.29 -31.45
CA ASP A 605 -2.98 -15.18 -30.94
C ASP A 605 -3.36 -16.24 -31.98
N LYS A 606 -3.43 -15.85 -33.26
CA LYS A 606 -3.56 -16.76 -34.42
C LYS A 606 -2.70 -16.26 -35.58
N GLY A 607 -1.88 -17.12 -36.16
CA GLY A 607 -1.17 -16.90 -37.42
C GLY A 607 -2.01 -17.31 -38.64
N LEU A 608 -1.46 -17.12 -39.85
CA LEU A 608 -2.16 -17.48 -41.09
C LEU A 608 -2.44 -18.99 -41.21
N GLY A 609 -1.55 -19.83 -40.68
CA GLY A 609 -1.67 -21.29 -40.71
C GLY A 609 -2.56 -21.89 -39.62
N ASP A 610 -3.05 -21.08 -38.66
CA ASP A 610 -3.79 -21.57 -37.49
C ASP A 610 -5.31 -21.66 -37.73
N TRP A 611 -5.80 -21.18 -38.88
CA TRP A 611 -7.21 -21.22 -39.26
C TRP A 611 -7.58 -22.60 -39.82
N LYS A 612 -8.66 -23.22 -39.29
CA LYS A 612 -9.14 -24.54 -39.72
C LYS A 612 -10.51 -24.46 -40.39
N GLY A 613 -10.69 -25.16 -41.52
CA GLY A 613 -11.96 -25.21 -42.24
C GLY A 613 -12.50 -23.81 -42.59
N ASP A 614 -13.79 -23.58 -42.34
CA ASP A 614 -14.46 -22.30 -42.60
C ASP A 614 -14.35 -21.29 -41.43
N GLU A 615 -13.51 -21.54 -40.41
CA GLU A 615 -13.35 -20.65 -39.23
C GLU A 615 -12.95 -19.21 -39.61
N ALA A 616 -12.27 -19.04 -40.74
CA ALA A 616 -11.84 -17.74 -41.21
C ALA A 616 -13.01 -16.88 -41.72
N GLY A 617 -14.14 -17.50 -42.06
CA GLY A 617 -15.33 -16.84 -42.62
C GLY A 617 -15.03 -16.04 -43.89
N GLU A 618 -15.91 -15.09 -44.20
CA GLU A 618 -15.80 -14.23 -45.40
C GLU A 618 -14.55 -13.32 -45.41
N LYS A 619 -13.93 -13.11 -44.26
CA LYS A 619 -12.72 -12.26 -44.12
C LYS A 619 -11.43 -12.95 -44.57
N GLY A 620 -11.45 -14.28 -44.71
CA GLY A 620 -10.28 -15.10 -45.05
C GLY A 620 -9.23 -15.18 -43.94
N PRO A 621 -8.18 -16.01 -44.09
CA PRO A 621 -7.10 -16.15 -43.13
C PRO A 621 -6.35 -14.83 -42.90
N ARG A 622 -6.03 -14.54 -41.64
CA ARG A 622 -5.37 -13.28 -41.21
C ARG A 622 -4.60 -13.49 -39.91
N VAL A 623 -3.65 -12.61 -39.62
CA VAL A 623 -2.90 -12.68 -38.36
C VAL A 623 -3.62 -11.89 -37.27
N VAL A 624 -3.86 -12.50 -36.11
CA VAL A 624 -4.50 -11.85 -34.96
C VAL A 624 -3.41 -11.52 -33.94
N LEU A 625 -3.25 -10.24 -33.62
CA LEU A 625 -2.19 -9.70 -32.78
C LEU A 625 -2.77 -9.03 -31.54
N PHE A 626 -2.36 -9.47 -30.35
CA PHE A 626 -2.78 -8.92 -29.07
C PHE A 626 -1.71 -7.99 -28.51
N CYS A 627 -2.10 -6.74 -28.21
CA CYS A 627 -1.20 -5.71 -27.68
C CYS A 627 -0.68 -6.08 -26.28
N ILE A 628 0.64 -6.07 -26.13
CA ILE A 628 1.36 -6.26 -24.87
C ILE A 628 1.70 -4.87 -24.29
N PRO A 629 1.18 -4.52 -23.10
CA PRO A 629 1.47 -3.22 -22.51
C PRO A 629 2.95 -3.05 -22.12
N THR A 630 3.42 -1.81 -22.07
CA THR A 630 4.84 -1.47 -21.81
C THR A 630 5.12 -0.77 -20.48
N GLY A 631 4.07 -0.47 -19.70
CA GLY A 631 4.19 0.18 -18.40
C GLY A 631 4.61 1.65 -18.44
N LYS A 632 4.20 2.43 -19.44
CA LYS A 632 4.13 3.90 -19.32
C LYS A 632 2.67 4.26 -19.07
N GLY A 633 2.41 5.07 -18.05
CA GLY A 633 1.05 5.33 -17.54
C GLY A 633 0.07 5.79 -18.62
N GLY A 634 -1.10 5.15 -18.64
CA GLY A 634 -2.16 5.32 -19.62
C GLY A 634 -2.02 4.31 -20.76
N ASN A 635 -3.10 3.58 -21.05
CA ASN A 635 -3.26 2.81 -22.29
C ASN A 635 -3.43 3.78 -23.49
N LYS A 636 -2.56 4.79 -23.58
CA LYS A 636 -2.34 5.51 -24.82
C LYS A 636 -1.36 4.64 -25.59
N SER A 637 -1.93 3.69 -26.33
CA SER A 637 -1.41 3.42 -27.66
C SER A 637 -1.01 4.77 -28.30
N LEU A 638 0.07 4.81 -29.07
CA LEU A 638 0.50 6.01 -29.83
C LEU A 638 -0.53 6.44 -30.90
N LEU A 639 -1.75 5.93 -30.84
CA LEU A 639 -2.87 6.23 -31.71
C LEU A 639 -3.73 7.37 -31.12
N PRO A 640 -4.07 8.39 -31.92
CA PRO A 640 -4.96 9.45 -31.49
C PRO A 640 -6.38 8.93 -31.28
N VAL A 641 -6.92 9.16 -30.09
CA VAL A 641 -8.32 8.90 -29.71
C VAL A 641 -9.23 9.79 -30.55
N LEU A 642 -9.99 9.21 -31.47
CA LEU A 642 -11.17 9.87 -32.04
C LEU A 642 -12.28 9.89 -30.99
N GLN A 643 -12.74 11.09 -30.62
CA GLN A 643 -13.91 11.26 -29.75
C GLN A 643 -15.17 10.73 -30.47
N PRO A 644 -16.10 10.04 -29.76
CA PRO A 644 -17.36 9.63 -30.38
C PRO A 644 -18.25 10.85 -30.63
N THR A 645 -18.70 10.99 -31.88
CA THR A 645 -19.79 11.91 -32.27
C THR A 645 -21.10 11.53 -31.58
N PRO A 646 -21.92 12.50 -31.13
CA PRO A 646 -23.22 12.23 -30.53
C PRO A 646 -24.20 11.70 -31.57
N SER A 647 -24.82 10.56 -31.29
CA SER A 647 -25.90 9.99 -32.09
C SER A 647 -27.20 10.76 -31.91
N ILE A 648 -27.81 11.13 -33.04
CA ILE A 648 -29.16 11.70 -33.20
C ILE A 648 -30.21 10.67 -32.71
N PRO A 649 -31.33 11.11 -32.09
CA PRO A 649 -32.34 10.21 -31.53
C PRO A 649 -33.31 9.69 -32.59
N SER A 650 -33.83 8.49 -32.42
CA SER A 650 -34.95 7.93 -33.21
C SER A 650 -35.68 6.86 -32.36
N PRO A 651 -36.96 6.55 -32.64
CA PRO A 651 -38.11 7.30 -32.16
C PRO A 651 -38.98 6.47 -31.21
N THR A 652 -39.79 7.19 -30.46
CA THR A 652 -40.89 6.72 -29.62
C THR A 652 -41.83 5.77 -30.38
N MET A 653 -42.09 4.59 -29.82
CA MET A 653 -43.27 3.79 -30.13
C MET A 653 -43.99 3.44 -28.83
N THR A 654 -45.19 4.00 -28.72
CA THR A 654 -46.23 3.78 -27.72
C THR A 654 -46.89 2.42 -27.92
N GLY A 655 -47.20 1.72 -26.83
CA GLY A 655 -48.05 0.54 -26.82
C GLY A 655 -48.43 0.11 -25.40
N GLU A 656 -49.66 0.40 -25.01
CA GLU A 656 -50.26 0.07 -23.70
C GLU A 656 -50.74 -1.39 -23.60
N ALA A 657 -50.61 -1.91 -22.36
CA ALA A 657 -51.51 -2.78 -21.59
C ALA A 657 -51.87 -4.22 -22.04
N LYS A 658 -51.66 -5.19 -21.13
CA LYS A 658 -52.73 -5.98 -20.48
C LYS A 658 -52.26 -6.85 -19.30
N GLN A 659 -53.14 -6.96 -18.31
CA GLN A 659 -53.05 -7.68 -17.03
C GLN A 659 -53.51 -9.16 -17.11
N ASP A 660 -52.83 -9.98 -16.29
CA ASP A 660 -53.25 -11.17 -15.50
C ASP A 660 -53.74 -12.47 -16.20
N PRO A 661 -53.68 -13.67 -15.54
CA PRO A 661 -53.30 -14.00 -14.15
C PRO A 661 -52.28 -15.16 -13.97
N ASN A 662 -51.82 -15.33 -12.73
CA ASN A 662 -50.99 -16.43 -12.18
C ASN A 662 -51.69 -17.82 -12.29
N PRO A 663 -50.97 -18.97 -12.18
CA PRO A 663 -50.80 -19.57 -10.84
C PRO A 663 -49.46 -20.31 -10.58
N ALA A 664 -48.94 -20.07 -9.37
CA ALA A 664 -48.32 -21.00 -8.42
C ALA A 664 -47.47 -22.20 -8.91
N SER A 665 -46.16 -22.14 -8.63
CA SER A 665 -45.40 -23.27 -8.09
C SER A 665 -44.44 -22.76 -7.02
N ALA A 666 -44.59 -23.30 -5.81
CA ALA A 666 -43.85 -22.92 -4.61
C ALA A 666 -42.34 -23.16 -4.78
N ILE A 667 -41.55 -22.12 -4.57
CA ILE A 667 -40.11 -22.21 -4.31
C ILE A 667 -39.95 -21.83 -2.84
N GLU A 668 -39.44 -22.80 -2.08
CA GLU A 668 -39.11 -22.65 -0.68
C GLU A 668 -38.07 -21.54 -0.50
N THR A 669 -38.39 -20.64 0.41
CA THR A 669 -37.55 -19.53 0.83
C THR A 669 -36.36 -20.11 1.61
N GLU A 670 -35.24 -20.36 0.94
CA GLU A 670 -33.97 -20.59 1.64
C GLU A 670 -33.44 -19.26 2.18
N ALA A 671 -33.41 -19.19 3.51
CA ALA A 671 -32.78 -18.13 4.27
C ALA A 671 -31.28 -18.09 3.94
N ALA A 672 -30.90 -17.07 3.16
CA ALA A 672 -29.53 -16.61 3.07
C ALA A 672 -28.98 -16.36 4.48
N PRO A 673 -27.71 -16.69 4.78
CA PRO A 673 -27.02 -16.03 5.87
C PRO A 673 -26.74 -14.59 5.43
N GLU A 674 -27.74 -13.72 5.61
CA GLU A 674 -27.58 -12.27 5.53
C GLU A 674 -26.65 -11.78 6.65
N ALA A 675 -25.75 -10.88 6.23
CA ALA A 675 -25.24 -9.77 7.03
C ALA A 675 -24.74 -10.10 8.46
N ALA A 676 -23.58 -10.76 8.55
CA ALA A 676 -22.65 -10.38 9.60
C ALA A 676 -22.21 -8.93 9.31
N THR A 677 -22.72 -8.00 10.09
CA THR A 677 -22.33 -6.58 10.10
C THR A 677 -20.84 -6.40 9.83
N HIS A 678 -20.48 -5.80 8.70
CA HIS A 678 -19.14 -5.30 8.42
C HIS A 678 -18.83 -4.16 9.38
N HIS A 679 -18.37 -4.51 10.58
CA HIS A 679 -17.59 -3.60 11.38
C HIS A 679 -16.13 -3.92 11.13
N LEU A 680 -15.49 -2.95 10.46
CA LEU A 680 -14.05 -2.72 10.41
C LEU A 680 -13.36 -3.34 11.63
N GLN A 681 -12.60 -4.41 11.40
CA GLN A 681 -11.64 -4.92 12.37
C GLN A 681 -10.21 -4.54 11.99
N PRO A 682 -9.37 -4.34 13.01
CA PRO A 682 -8.34 -3.32 13.05
C PRO A 682 -7.04 -3.86 12.46
N THR A 683 -6.32 -3.00 11.76
CA THR A 683 -4.94 -3.25 11.37
C THR A 683 -4.12 -3.66 12.60
N CYS A 684 -3.52 -4.85 12.57
CA CYS A 684 -2.64 -5.30 13.64
C CYS A 684 -1.35 -4.47 13.58
N LYS A 685 -1.36 -3.49 14.49
CA LYS A 685 -0.34 -2.51 14.86
C LYS A 685 1.10 -3.03 14.71
N SER A 686 1.74 -2.68 13.60
CA SER A 686 3.08 -2.08 13.70
C SER A 686 2.96 -0.95 14.72
N SER A 687 3.83 -0.92 15.72
CA SER A 687 3.84 0.22 16.63
C SER A 687 4.11 1.44 15.76
N ALA A 688 3.15 2.38 15.65
CA ALA A 688 3.39 3.67 14.97
C ALA A 688 4.69 4.33 15.46
N PHE A 689 5.13 3.99 16.68
CA PHE A 689 6.42 4.36 17.27
C PHE A 689 7.67 3.81 16.56
N GLN A 690 7.56 2.74 15.77
CA GLN A 690 8.64 2.12 14.99
C GLN A 690 8.72 2.65 13.55
N GLU A 691 7.67 3.33 13.09
CA GLU A 691 7.61 3.97 11.75
C GLU A 691 8.03 5.45 11.78
N LEU A 692 8.08 6.06 12.97
CA LEU A 692 8.49 7.44 13.21
C LEU A 692 10.02 7.64 13.13
N GLY A 693 10.45 8.79 12.60
CA GLY A 693 11.85 9.20 12.61
C GLY A 693 12.41 9.32 14.03
N LEU A 694 13.74 9.31 14.18
CA LEU A 694 14.42 9.34 15.49
C LEU A 694 14.04 10.58 16.33
N LEU A 695 13.75 11.70 15.66
CA LEU A 695 13.24 12.94 16.27
C LEU A 695 11.80 12.80 16.75
N ASP A 696 10.90 12.26 15.91
CA ASP A 696 9.48 12.11 16.22
C ASP A 696 9.23 11.06 17.31
N ARG A 697 10.03 9.98 17.29
CA ARG A 697 9.97 8.88 18.24
C ARG A 697 10.31 9.32 19.66
N PHE A 698 11.27 10.23 19.82
CA PHE A 698 11.69 10.74 21.12
C PHE A 698 11.24 12.19 21.35
N LEU A 699 10.25 12.67 20.61
CA LEU A 699 9.81 14.06 20.64
C LEU A 699 9.52 14.56 22.05
N ALA A 700 8.76 13.79 22.84
CA ALA A 700 8.44 14.16 24.21
C ALA A 700 9.70 14.29 25.09
N LEU A 701 10.71 13.43 24.88
CA LEU A 701 11.99 13.51 25.58
C LEU A 701 12.78 14.74 25.14
N TRP A 702 12.79 15.05 23.83
CA TRP A 702 13.47 16.23 23.30
C TRP A 702 12.86 17.53 23.78
N ILE A 703 11.53 17.63 23.85
CA ILE A 703 10.84 18.80 24.42
C ILE A 703 11.21 18.94 25.90
N LEU A 704 11.17 17.85 26.67
CA LEU A 704 11.55 17.87 28.08
C LEU A 704 13.01 18.29 28.29
N LEU A 705 13.92 17.77 27.46
CA LEU A 705 15.32 18.17 27.48
C LEU A 705 15.50 19.65 27.11
N ALA A 706 14.83 20.13 26.06
CA ALA A 706 14.86 21.53 25.64
C ALA A 706 14.35 22.48 26.72
N MET A 707 13.30 22.10 27.46
CA MET A 707 12.79 22.86 28.61
C MET A 707 13.82 22.90 29.75
N ILE A 708 14.40 21.77 30.14
CA ILE A 708 15.42 21.70 31.19
C ILE A 708 16.64 22.54 30.82
N VAL A 709 17.14 22.37 29.60
CA VAL A 709 18.28 23.15 29.08
C VAL A 709 17.94 24.64 29.05
N GLY A 710 16.72 25.01 28.61
CA GLY A 710 16.24 26.39 28.65
C GLY A 710 16.27 26.97 30.07
N ILE A 711 15.65 26.30 31.05
CA ILE A 711 15.63 26.75 32.45
C ILE A 711 17.06 26.88 33.02
N VAL A 712 17.93 25.92 32.73
CA VAL A 712 19.34 25.96 33.15
C VAL A 712 20.05 27.17 32.53
N ILE A 713 19.89 27.42 31.23
CA ILE A 713 20.47 28.60 30.57
C ILE A 713 19.94 29.89 31.20
N GLY A 714 18.63 30.02 31.39
CA GLY A 714 18.02 31.23 31.96
C GLY A 714 18.52 31.54 33.38
N ASN A 715 18.78 30.49 34.18
CA ASN A 715 19.22 30.64 35.57
C ASN A 715 20.73 30.82 35.72
N PHE A 716 21.54 30.08 34.97
CA PHE A 716 22.99 30.01 35.18
C PHE A 716 23.80 30.86 34.19
N ALA A 717 23.27 31.21 33.02
CA ALA A 717 23.97 32.09 32.07
C ALA A 717 23.65 33.56 32.36
N ALA A 718 24.61 34.28 32.95
CA ALA A 718 24.48 35.70 33.24
C ALA A 718 24.25 36.50 31.94
N GLY A 719 23.14 37.24 31.88
CA GLY A 719 22.78 38.07 30.72
C GLY A 719 22.01 37.38 29.59
N ALA A 720 21.72 36.07 29.68
CA ALA A 720 20.95 35.34 28.67
C ALA A 720 19.58 35.97 28.40
N GLU A 721 18.84 36.32 29.45
CA GLU A 721 17.56 37.02 29.38
C GLU A 721 17.65 38.35 28.60
N ARG A 722 18.65 39.17 28.92
CA ARG A 722 18.86 40.47 28.26
C ARG A 722 19.18 40.31 26.78
N ILE A 723 19.99 39.30 26.41
CA ILE A 723 20.37 39.02 25.02
C ILE A 723 19.19 38.45 24.24
N LEU A 724 18.42 37.53 24.82
CA LEU A 724 17.27 36.90 24.17
C LEU A 724 16.07 37.85 24.00
N GLN A 725 16.02 38.92 24.79
CA GLN A 725 15.04 40.00 24.65
C GLN A 725 15.54 41.18 23.81
N GLN A 726 16.77 41.16 23.27
CA GLN A 726 17.27 42.22 22.37
C GLN A 726 16.55 42.17 21.01
N GLY A 727 15.87 43.25 20.68
CA GLY A 727 15.07 43.37 19.46
C GLY A 727 13.69 42.73 19.62
N ARG A 728 12.63 43.54 19.45
CA ARG A 728 11.23 43.11 19.52
C ARG A 728 10.56 43.29 18.16
N LEU A 729 9.76 42.31 17.77
CA LEU A 729 8.98 42.29 16.54
C LEU A 729 7.52 42.03 16.95
N ILE A 730 6.67 43.05 16.82
CA ILE A 730 5.27 43.03 17.29
C ILE A 730 5.20 42.61 18.78
N GLY A 731 6.01 43.24 19.63
CA GLY A 731 6.01 43.01 21.08
C GLY A 731 6.70 41.73 21.55
N VAL A 732 6.99 40.76 20.68
CA VAL A 732 7.68 39.50 21.00
C VAL A 732 9.16 39.59 20.63
N SER A 733 10.06 38.88 21.33
CA SER A 733 11.48 38.90 20.97
C SER A 733 11.74 38.24 19.61
N ILE A 734 12.69 38.78 18.84
CA ILE A 734 13.01 38.27 17.50
C ILE A 734 13.36 36.77 17.50
N PRO A 735 14.19 36.24 18.42
CA PRO A 735 14.48 34.81 18.47
C PRO A 735 13.22 33.95 18.64
N ILE A 736 12.31 34.34 19.55
CA ILE A 736 11.05 33.63 19.75
C ILE A 736 10.19 33.74 18.49
N ALA A 737 10.08 34.93 17.90
CA ALA A 737 9.28 35.15 16.70
C ALA A 737 9.77 34.31 15.51
N VAL A 738 11.08 34.21 15.29
CA VAL A 738 11.66 33.36 14.24
C VAL A 738 11.35 31.88 14.51
N GLY A 739 11.52 31.43 15.74
CA GLY A 739 11.18 30.05 16.13
C GLY A 739 9.73 29.71 15.82
N LEU A 740 8.80 30.61 16.19
CA LEU A 740 7.37 30.49 15.94
C LEU A 740 7.02 30.41 14.45
N LEU A 741 7.60 31.29 13.63
CA LEU A 741 7.36 31.28 12.18
C LEU A 741 7.92 30.02 11.51
N VAL A 742 9.14 29.61 11.88
CA VAL A 742 9.80 28.41 11.34
C VAL A 742 9.04 27.14 11.73
N MET A 743 8.46 27.07 12.93
CA MET A 743 7.69 25.89 13.32
C MET A 743 6.32 25.81 12.62
N MET A 744 5.64 26.93 12.44
CA MET A 744 4.26 26.95 11.92
C MET A 744 4.20 26.75 10.40
N TYR A 745 5.17 27.30 9.65
CA TYR A 745 5.13 27.25 8.19
C TYR A 745 5.12 25.82 7.59
N PRO A 746 6.02 24.89 7.98
CA PRO A 746 6.02 23.53 7.44
C PRO A 746 4.74 22.74 7.75
N ILE A 747 4.20 22.90 8.96
CA ILE A 747 2.99 22.19 9.40
C ILE A 747 1.79 22.62 8.55
N LEU A 748 1.66 23.92 8.31
CA LEU A 748 0.60 24.48 7.47
C LEU A 748 0.79 24.08 5.99
N CYS A 749 2.02 23.89 5.51
CA CYS A 749 2.27 23.35 4.17
C CYS A 749 1.79 21.90 4.01
N ASN A 750 1.70 21.13 5.10
CA ASN A 750 1.20 19.75 5.10
C ASN A 750 -0.34 19.68 4.97
N VAL A 751 -1.05 20.79 5.17
CA VAL A 751 -2.51 20.85 5.06
C VAL A 751 -2.95 20.83 3.60
N ARG A 752 -3.84 19.91 3.24
CA ARG A 752 -4.37 19.71 1.88
C ARG A 752 -5.47 20.71 1.50
N PHE A 753 -5.14 21.99 1.37
CA PHE A 753 -6.10 23.05 1.05
C PHE A 753 -6.90 22.81 -0.24
N GLU A 754 -6.26 22.19 -1.24
CA GLU A 754 -6.89 21.83 -2.51
C GLU A 754 -7.99 20.78 -2.36
N SER A 755 -7.91 19.89 -1.37
CA SER A 755 -8.93 18.87 -1.14
C SER A 755 -10.10 19.37 -0.29
N LEU A 756 -9.93 20.54 0.35
CA LEU A 756 -10.91 21.09 1.29
C LEU A 756 -12.30 21.28 0.64
N HIS A 757 -12.36 21.76 -0.61
CA HIS A 757 -13.63 21.97 -1.31
C HIS A 757 -14.35 20.66 -1.70
N LEU A 758 -13.59 19.58 -1.97
CA LEU A 758 -14.15 18.25 -2.24
C LEU A 758 -14.70 17.63 -0.95
N VAL A 759 -13.97 17.81 0.14
CA VAL A 759 -14.31 17.28 1.46
C VAL A 759 -15.51 18.02 2.07
N LEU A 760 -15.61 19.35 1.87
CA LEU A 760 -16.76 20.17 2.28
C LEU A 760 -18.06 19.86 1.50
N ARG A 761 -18.03 19.09 0.40
CA ARG A 761 -19.25 18.63 -0.28
C ARG A 761 -19.95 17.48 0.44
N GLN A 762 -19.29 16.81 1.38
CA GLN A 762 -19.87 15.67 2.09
C GLN A 762 -20.78 16.11 3.24
N LYS A 763 -22.09 15.79 3.13
CA LYS A 763 -23.11 16.16 4.16
C LYS A 763 -22.82 15.59 5.55
N ARG A 764 -22.17 14.42 5.65
CA ARG A 764 -21.81 13.78 6.93
C ARG A 764 -20.77 14.60 7.71
N LEU A 765 -19.86 15.27 7.01
CA LEU A 765 -18.77 16.04 7.60
C LEU A 765 -19.24 17.34 8.27
N TRP A 766 -20.26 18.00 7.71
CA TRP A 766 -20.81 19.23 8.28
C TRP A 766 -21.31 19.06 9.71
N ARG A 767 -21.88 17.88 10.05
CA ARG A 767 -22.28 17.56 11.43
C ARG A 767 -21.08 17.51 12.38
N GLN A 768 -19.94 16.98 11.92
CA GLN A 768 -18.73 16.86 12.72
C GLN A 768 -18.00 18.21 12.86
N LEU A 769 -18.01 19.03 11.80
CA LEU A 769 -17.49 20.40 11.85
C LEU A 769 -18.33 21.28 12.79
N ALA A 770 -19.66 21.17 12.73
CA ALA A 770 -20.54 21.89 13.66
C ALA A 770 -20.31 21.46 15.11
N PHE A 771 -20.17 20.15 15.36
CA PHE A 771 -19.81 19.64 16.69
C PHE A 771 -18.48 20.22 17.18
N SER A 772 -17.44 20.19 16.35
CA SER A 772 -16.14 20.77 16.69
C SER A 772 -16.21 22.27 16.96
N LEU A 773 -16.98 23.03 16.17
CA LEU A 773 -17.16 24.47 16.39
C LEU A 773 -17.76 24.73 17.77
N VAL A 774 -18.80 23.99 18.16
CA VAL A 774 -19.44 24.14 19.48
C VAL A 774 -18.48 23.76 20.60
N VAL A 775 -17.79 22.62 20.50
CA VAL A 775 -16.87 22.18 21.55
C VAL A 775 -15.70 23.15 21.69
N ASN A 776 -15.05 23.51 20.57
CA ASN A 776 -13.80 24.25 20.57
C ASN A 776 -13.99 25.76 20.76
N TRP A 777 -15.02 26.35 20.16
CA TRP A 777 -15.17 27.81 20.18
C TRP A 777 -16.20 28.30 21.18
N LEU A 778 -17.03 27.41 21.73
CA LEU A 778 -18.02 27.75 22.76
C LEU A 778 -17.77 27.03 24.08
N MET A 779 -17.76 25.70 24.14
CA MET A 779 -17.67 25.02 25.45
C MET A 779 -16.28 25.17 26.09
N ALA A 780 -15.22 24.91 25.32
CA ALA A 780 -13.87 24.86 25.83
C ALA A 780 -13.34 26.21 26.35
N PRO A 781 -13.53 27.37 25.69
CA PRO A 781 -13.06 28.66 26.23
C PRO A 781 -13.78 29.06 27.51
N PHE A 782 -15.10 28.84 27.58
CA PHE A 782 -15.91 29.16 28.75
C PHE A 782 -15.58 28.24 29.92
N PHE A 783 -15.32 26.96 29.63
CA PHE A 783 -14.87 26.02 30.65
C PHE A 783 -13.50 26.42 31.22
N MET A 784 -12.56 26.87 30.37
CA MET A 784 -11.28 27.41 30.83
C MET A 784 -11.48 28.64 31.71
N LEU A 785 -12.35 29.58 31.32
CA LEU A 785 -12.67 30.76 32.13
C LEU A 785 -13.24 30.37 33.50
N ALA A 786 -14.14 29.39 33.55
CA ALA A 786 -14.71 28.88 34.79
C ALA A 786 -13.64 28.25 35.70
N LEU A 787 -12.75 27.42 35.14
CA LEU A 787 -11.65 26.81 35.88
C LEU A 787 -10.63 27.84 36.37
N ALA A 788 -10.22 28.77 35.51
CA ALA A 788 -9.33 29.86 35.89
C ALA A 788 -9.93 30.68 37.04
N SER A 789 -11.23 30.97 36.98
CA SER A 789 -11.95 31.69 38.04
C SER A 789 -12.05 30.90 39.35
N ALA A 790 -12.22 29.58 39.28
CA ALA A 790 -12.37 28.72 40.44
C ALA A 790 -11.04 28.43 41.15
N PHE A 791 -9.97 28.22 40.39
CA PHE A 791 -8.65 27.83 40.93
C PHE A 791 -7.74 29.02 41.25
N LEU A 792 -7.96 30.19 40.64
CA LEU A 792 -7.12 31.38 40.81
C LEU A 792 -7.95 32.64 41.16
N PRO A 793 -8.81 32.61 42.19
CA PRO A 793 -9.64 33.77 42.55
C PRO A 793 -8.80 35.00 42.92
N ASP A 794 -7.63 34.79 43.53
CA ASP A 794 -6.70 35.79 44.06
C ASP A 794 -5.66 36.31 43.04
N GLN A 795 -5.56 35.71 41.85
CA GLN A 795 -4.49 36.01 40.87
C GLN A 795 -5.05 36.39 39.48
N PRO A 796 -5.47 37.64 39.26
CA PRO A 796 -6.12 38.08 38.02
C PRO A 796 -5.21 37.98 36.78
N GLY A 797 -3.90 38.23 36.91
CA GLY A 797 -2.96 38.13 35.78
C GLY A 797 -2.81 36.69 35.26
N LEU A 798 -2.59 35.73 36.17
CA LEU A 798 -2.51 34.31 35.81
C LEU A 798 -3.81 33.79 35.20
N ARG A 799 -4.97 34.29 35.66
CA ARG A 799 -6.29 33.98 35.07
C ARG A 799 -6.38 34.41 33.61
N LYS A 800 -6.01 35.66 33.30
CA LYS A 800 -6.05 36.20 31.93
C LYS A 800 -5.14 35.39 31.01
N GLY A 801 -3.94 35.03 31.47
CA GLY A 801 -3.05 34.13 30.73
C GLY A 801 -3.68 32.77 30.43
N LEU A 802 -4.33 32.14 31.41
CA LEU A 802 -5.06 30.88 31.20
C LEU A 802 -6.23 31.01 30.21
N VAL A 803 -6.95 32.14 30.23
CA VAL A 803 -8.04 32.40 29.26
C VAL A 803 -7.48 32.53 27.85
N LEU A 804 -6.36 33.24 27.65
CA LEU A 804 -5.67 33.32 26.35
C LEU A 804 -5.21 31.94 25.86
N VAL A 805 -4.67 31.12 26.75
CA VAL A 805 -4.34 29.71 26.48
C VAL A 805 -5.58 28.93 26.02
N GLY A 806 -6.68 29.03 26.75
CA GLY A 806 -7.92 28.30 26.44
C GLY A 806 -8.60 28.75 25.16
N LEU A 807 -8.21 29.90 24.60
CA LEU A 807 -8.68 30.42 23.32
C LEU A 807 -7.84 29.95 22.13
N GLY A 808 -6.55 29.73 22.34
CA GLY A 808 -5.65 29.23 21.30
C GLY A 808 -5.94 27.78 21.01
N ARG A 809 -6.50 27.45 19.84
CA ARG A 809 -6.75 26.07 19.43
C ARG A 809 -5.53 25.47 18.77
N CYS A 810 -5.22 24.23 19.13
CA CYS A 810 -4.08 23.54 18.55
C CYS A 810 -4.28 23.31 17.05
N ILE A 811 -3.28 23.69 16.26
CA ILE A 811 -3.23 23.48 14.81
C ILE A 811 -2.13 22.49 14.41
N ALA A 812 -1.23 22.15 15.34
CA ALA A 812 0.02 21.47 15.06
C ALA A 812 0.14 20.15 15.81
N MET A 813 0.39 20.21 17.13
CA MET A 813 0.64 19.01 17.94
C MET A 813 -0.52 18.02 17.92
N VAL A 814 -1.74 18.47 17.63
CA VAL A 814 -2.91 17.59 17.46
C VAL A 814 -2.70 16.53 16.37
N LEU A 815 -1.94 16.81 15.31
CA LEU A 815 -1.61 15.83 14.28
C LEU A 815 -0.79 14.67 14.87
N ILE A 816 0.15 15.00 15.75
CA ILE A 816 1.03 14.05 16.43
C ILE A 816 0.24 13.20 17.43
N TRP A 817 -0.57 13.84 18.28
CA TRP A 817 -1.41 13.11 19.24
C TRP A 817 -2.41 12.19 18.54
N ASN A 818 -3.00 12.67 17.44
CA ASN A 818 -3.93 11.91 16.62
C ASN A 818 -3.26 10.69 15.98
N GLU A 819 -2.08 10.88 15.39
CA GLU A 819 -1.30 9.79 14.78
C GLU A 819 -0.90 8.75 15.83
N LEU A 820 -0.40 9.18 16.99
CA LEU A 820 -0.03 8.28 18.08
C LEU A 820 -1.23 7.53 18.67
N ALA A 821 -2.42 8.15 18.69
CA ALA A 821 -3.66 7.53 19.16
C ALA A 821 -4.32 6.59 18.13
N GLY A 822 -3.90 6.65 16.86
CA GLY A 822 -4.49 5.92 15.75
C GLY A 822 -5.81 6.51 15.26
N GLY A 823 -5.93 7.85 15.27
CA GLY A 823 -7.08 8.56 14.73
C GLY A 823 -7.00 8.81 13.22
N ASP A 824 -8.01 9.48 12.67
CA ASP A 824 -8.10 9.73 11.23
C ASP A 824 -7.22 10.93 10.83
N GLY A 825 -6.19 10.68 10.01
CA GLY A 825 -5.22 11.71 9.62
C GLY A 825 -5.78 12.77 8.67
N GLU A 826 -6.66 12.38 7.76
CA GLU A 826 -7.23 13.31 6.77
C GLU A 826 -8.25 14.24 7.43
N TYR A 827 -9.11 13.70 8.29
CA TYR A 827 -10.06 14.48 9.07
C TYR A 827 -9.35 15.43 10.04
N CYS A 828 -8.26 14.98 10.67
CA CYS A 828 -7.44 15.85 11.53
C CYS A 828 -6.87 17.04 10.75
N ALA A 829 -6.33 16.82 9.56
CA ALA A 829 -5.80 17.89 8.71
C ALA A 829 -6.89 18.91 8.31
N VAL A 830 -8.11 18.44 8.01
CA VAL A 830 -9.26 19.31 7.72
C VAL A 830 -9.63 20.16 8.94
N LEU A 831 -9.68 19.54 10.12
CA LEU A 831 -10.04 20.23 11.35
C LEU A 831 -9.00 21.27 11.76
N VAL A 832 -7.71 20.96 11.55
CA VAL A 832 -6.60 21.90 11.69
C VAL A 832 -6.76 23.10 10.75
N ALA A 833 -7.09 22.86 9.49
CA ALA A 833 -7.29 23.94 8.52
C ALA A 833 -8.42 24.89 8.94
N VAL A 834 -9.56 24.30 9.34
CA VAL A 834 -10.74 25.05 9.79
C VAL A 834 -10.44 25.81 11.08
N ASN A 835 -9.80 25.18 12.07
CA ASN A 835 -9.43 25.84 13.31
C ASN A 835 -8.41 26.97 13.08
N SER A 836 -7.47 26.81 12.16
CA SER A 836 -6.51 27.88 11.82
C SER A 836 -7.22 29.11 11.27
N LEU A 837 -8.21 28.92 10.39
CA LEU A 837 -9.01 30.02 9.85
C LEU A 837 -9.92 30.65 10.92
N LEU A 838 -10.61 29.82 11.71
CA LEU A 838 -11.46 30.30 12.80
C LEU A 838 -10.64 31.05 13.85
N GLN A 839 -9.41 30.62 14.13
CA GLN A 839 -8.53 31.29 15.09
C GLN A 839 -8.04 32.64 14.60
N LEU A 840 -7.76 32.77 13.31
CA LEU A 840 -7.45 34.07 12.72
C LEU A 840 -8.61 35.07 12.87
N LEU A 841 -9.87 34.59 12.83
CA LEU A 841 -11.06 35.43 12.87
C LEU A 841 -11.63 35.65 14.28
N LEU A 842 -11.70 34.61 15.09
CA LEU A 842 -12.44 34.56 16.36
C LEU A 842 -11.58 34.76 17.59
N PHE A 843 -10.25 34.57 17.51
CA PHE A 843 -9.38 34.67 18.70
C PHE A 843 -9.45 36.07 19.33
N ALA A 844 -9.24 37.14 18.56
CA ALA A 844 -9.25 38.50 19.10
C ALA A 844 -10.64 38.93 19.62
N PRO A 845 -11.77 38.73 18.88
CA PRO A 845 -13.11 39.02 19.40
C PRO A 845 -13.43 38.24 20.68
N MET A 846 -13.11 36.95 20.73
CA MET A 846 -13.43 36.11 21.88
C MET A 846 -12.57 36.42 23.10
N ALA A 847 -11.29 36.78 22.90
CA ALA A 847 -10.42 37.26 23.96
C ALA A 847 -11.00 38.49 24.66
N ILE A 848 -11.46 39.46 23.88
CA ILE A 848 -12.09 40.67 24.41
C ILE A 848 -13.43 40.35 25.07
N PHE A 849 -14.24 39.47 24.46
CA PHE A 849 -15.53 39.10 25.02
C PHE A 849 -15.39 38.39 26.39
N LEU A 850 -14.55 37.37 26.50
CA LEU A 850 -14.37 36.61 27.73
C LEU A 850 -13.72 37.44 28.86
N MET A 851 -12.76 38.31 28.53
CA MET A 851 -12.04 39.10 29.52
C MET A 851 -12.67 40.46 29.83
N GLY A 852 -13.45 41.03 28.91
CA GLY A 852 -14.04 42.36 29.06
C GLY A 852 -15.55 42.37 29.34
N VAL A 853 -16.31 41.42 28.78
CA VAL A 853 -17.79 41.41 28.88
C VAL A 853 -18.27 40.41 29.92
N VAL A 854 -17.77 39.17 29.90
CA VAL A 854 -18.21 38.11 30.81
C VAL A 854 -17.72 38.33 32.24
N ARG A 855 -16.56 38.99 32.41
CA ARG A 855 -16.02 39.33 33.71
C ARG A 855 -15.53 40.78 33.71
N ARG A 856 -16.26 41.66 34.40
CA ARG A 856 -15.84 43.04 34.65
C ARG A 856 -14.75 43.01 35.74
N ASP A 857 -13.50 42.79 35.33
CA ASP A 857 -12.35 43.09 36.18
C ASP A 857 -11.98 44.57 35.90
N ASP A 858 -12.33 45.47 36.84
CA ASP A 858 -12.38 46.94 36.65
C ASP A 858 -11.02 47.62 36.32
N ASP A 859 -9.89 46.93 36.47
CA ASP A 859 -8.55 47.56 36.36
C ASP A 859 -7.74 47.20 35.10
N GLY A 860 -8.30 46.43 34.13
CA GLY A 860 -7.49 45.85 33.03
C GLY A 860 -8.03 45.99 31.59
N VAL A 861 -9.27 46.45 31.40
CA VAL A 861 -9.93 46.44 30.07
C VAL A 861 -9.34 47.48 29.12
N HIS A 862 -8.63 48.50 29.61
CA HIS A 862 -8.01 49.53 28.78
C HIS A 862 -6.74 49.11 28.01
N LEU A 863 -6.12 47.96 28.34
CA LEU A 863 -4.86 47.50 27.72
C LEU A 863 -5.04 46.47 26.58
N LEU A 864 -6.15 45.73 26.55
CA LEU A 864 -6.48 44.78 25.48
C LEU A 864 -7.05 45.53 24.25
N THR A 865 -6.17 46.22 23.52
CA THR A 865 -6.60 46.84 22.25
C THR A 865 -6.78 45.73 21.22
N TYR A 866 -7.97 45.63 20.61
CA TYR A 866 -8.28 44.67 19.53
C TYR A 866 -7.18 44.63 18.47
N SER A 867 -6.63 45.79 18.11
CA SER A 867 -5.56 45.92 17.14
C SER A 867 -4.28 45.16 17.54
N VAL A 868 -3.88 45.15 18.81
CA VAL A 868 -2.65 44.47 19.27
C VAL A 868 -2.83 42.96 19.20
N VAL A 869 -3.95 42.45 19.68
CA VAL A 869 -4.26 41.01 19.64
C VAL A 869 -4.44 40.54 18.20
N ALA A 870 -5.23 41.24 17.38
CA ALA A 870 -5.48 40.87 15.99
C ALA A 870 -4.20 40.96 15.14
N SER A 871 -3.35 41.98 15.33
CA SER A 871 -2.08 42.10 14.62
C SER A 871 -1.10 41.00 15.01
N SER A 872 -1.05 40.63 16.29
CA SER A 872 -0.22 39.52 16.77
C SER A 872 -0.68 38.19 16.18
N VAL A 873 -1.98 37.90 16.19
CA VAL A 873 -2.55 36.70 15.57
C VAL A 873 -2.31 36.69 14.05
N GLY A 874 -2.54 37.81 13.38
CA GLY A 874 -2.29 37.96 11.95
C GLY A 874 -0.83 37.72 11.57
N PHE A 875 0.11 38.17 12.40
CA PHE A 875 1.53 37.98 12.14
C PHE A 875 1.99 36.54 12.41
N PHE A 876 1.70 36.00 13.60
CA PHE A 876 2.21 34.69 14.00
C PHE A 876 1.45 33.53 13.35
N LEU A 877 0.17 33.70 12.99
CA LEU A 877 -0.63 32.66 12.34
C LEU A 877 -0.97 33.00 10.88
N GLY A 878 -1.40 34.23 10.61
CA GLY A 878 -1.86 34.63 9.27
C GLY A 878 -0.77 34.61 8.21
N ILE A 879 0.44 35.11 8.50
CA ILE A 879 1.56 35.11 7.54
C ILE A 879 2.01 33.68 7.21
N PRO A 880 2.30 32.77 8.16
CA PRO A 880 2.63 31.38 7.85
C PRO A 880 1.52 30.66 7.07
N LEU A 881 0.24 30.93 7.39
CA LEU A 881 -0.89 30.34 6.69
C LEU A 881 -0.96 30.79 5.22
N ALA A 882 -0.85 32.10 4.97
CA ALA A 882 -0.84 32.65 3.63
C ALA A 882 0.36 32.12 2.81
N ALA A 883 1.55 32.10 3.43
CA ALA A 883 2.75 31.56 2.81
C ALA A 883 2.59 30.07 2.48
N ALA A 884 2.02 29.27 3.37
CA ALA A 884 1.80 27.85 3.16
C ALA A 884 0.80 27.58 2.01
N VAL A 885 -0.30 28.32 1.96
CA VAL A 885 -1.29 28.23 0.86
C VAL A 885 -0.64 28.60 -0.48
N ALA A 886 0.10 29.71 -0.53
CA ALA A 886 0.78 30.16 -1.74
C ALA A 886 1.85 29.16 -2.20
N THR A 887 2.66 28.67 -1.28
CA THR A 887 3.71 27.65 -1.51
C THR A 887 3.08 26.39 -2.08
N ARG A 888 2.05 25.86 -1.42
CA ARG A 888 1.42 24.60 -1.80
C ARG A 888 0.71 24.69 -3.15
N LEU A 889 -0.10 25.73 -3.38
CA LEU A 889 -0.81 25.89 -4.65
C LEU A 889 0.13 26.26 -5.80
N GLY A 890 1.17 27.04 -5.54
CA GLY A 890 2.16 27.47 -6.54
C GLY A 890 3.11 26.35 -6.95
N LEU A 891 3.85 25.77 -6.00
CA LEU A 891 4.84 24.73 -6.29
C LEU A 891 4.22 23.45 -6.82
N ARG A 892 3.02 23.07 -6.37
CA ARG A 892 2.33 21.91 -6.95
C ARG A 892 1.93 22.11 -8.40
N LYS A 893 1.54 23.33 -8.79
CA LYS A 893 1.24 23.67 -10.20
C LYS A 893 2.50 23.73 -11.06
N LEU A 894 3.62 24.21 -10.52
CA LEU A 894 4.87 24.39 -11.26
C LEU A 894 5.73 23.12 -11.37
N ALA A 895 5.91 22.38 -10.26
CA ALA A 895 6.82 21.25 -10.17
C ALA A 895 6.11 19.87 -10.13
N GLY A 896 4.77 19.86 -10.07
CA GLY A 896 3.96 18.65 -10.01
C GLY A 896 3.76 18.10 -8.59
N GLU A 897 2.68 17.32 -8.41
CA GLU A 897 2.25 16.78 -7.10
C GLU A 897 3.29 15.84 -6.47
N ARG A 898 3.85 14.92 -7.25
CA ARG A 898 4.82 13.94 -6.75
C ARG A 898 6.10 14.58 -6.22
N TRP A 899 6.61 15.60 -6.90
CA TRP A 899 7.83 16.29 -6.45
C TRP A 899 7.60 17.07 -5.16
N PHE A 900 6.43 17.72 -5.05
CA PHE A 900 6.05 18.44 -3.84
C PHE A 900 6.00 17.51 -2.62
N ASP A 901 5.32 16.37 -2.74
CA ASP A 901 5.14 15.45 -1.61
C ASP A 901 6.41 14.62 -1.30
N ASP A 902 7.11 14.09 -2.33
CA ASP A 902 8.23 13.16 -2.10
C ASP A 902 9.58 13.86 -1.82
N VAL A 903 9.76 15.09 -2.31
CA VAL A 903 11.04 15.82 -2.24
C VAL A 903 10.92 17.06 -1.36
N PHE A 904 10.03 17.99 -1.70
CA PHE A 904 9.92 19.27 -1.00
C PHE A 904 9.42 19.09 0.45
N MET A 905 8.32 18.35 0.64
CA MET A 905 7.78 18.10 1.98
C MET A 905 8.72 17.25 2.83
N ARG A 906 9.45 16.30 2.24
CA ARG A 906 10.46 15.51 2.98
C ARG A 906 11.60 16.37 3.51
N TRP A 907 11.98 17.43 2.80
CA TRP A 907 12.99 18.39 3.24
C TRP A 907 12.42 19.43 4.22
N LEU A 908 11.19 19.90 4.00
CA LEU A 908 10.56 20.95 4.82
C LEU A 908 10.04 20.42 6.16
N SER A 909 9.54 19.18 6.22
CA SER A 909 8.88 18.61 7.40
C SER A 909 9.73 18.61 8.68
N PRO A 910 11.05 18.30 8.67
CA PRO A 910 11.86 18.33 9.90
C PRO A 910 11.99 19.71 10.54
N TRP A 911 11.84 20.78 9.77
CA TRP A 911 11.99 22.16 10.27
C TRP A 911 10.91 22.56 11.27
N SER A 912 9.72 21.93 11.23
CA SER A 912 8.67 22.20 12.21
C SER A 912 9.11 21.80 13.63
N LEU A 913 9.66 20.60 13.76
CA LEU A 913 10.17 20.06 15.02
C LEU A 913 11.38 20.84 15.53
N ILE A 914 12.31 21.18 14.63
CA ILE A 914 13.48 21.98 15.00
C ILE A 914 13.03 23.36 15.49
N GLY A 915 12.10 24.01 14.78
CA GLY A 915 11.53 25.29 15.19
C GLY A 915 10.82 25.21 16.54
N LEU A 916 10.07 24.13 16.79
CA LEU A 916 9.40 23.88 18.07
C LEU A 916 10.42 23.77 19.21
N LEU A 917 11.40 22.87 19.10
CA LEU A 917 12.41 22.65 20.12
C LEU A 917 13.24 23.92 20.40
N TYR A 918 13.58 24.66 19.33
CA TYR A 918 14.26 25.95 19.44
C TYR A 918 13.40 26.97 20.18
N THR A 919 12.12 27.11 19.81
CA THR A 919 11.19 28.05 20.46
C THR A 919 11.03 27.72 21.93
N VAL A 920 10.81 26.45 22.27
CA VAL A 920 10.68 25.99 23.66
C VAL A 920 11.95 26.29 24.44
N MET A 921 13.13 25.95 23.92
CA MET A 921 14.40 26.23 24.58
C MET A 921 14.62 27.73 24.81
N VAL A 922 14.39 28.57 23.79
CA VAL A 922 14.57 30.02 23.88
C VAL A 922 13.57 30.64 24.85
N LEU A 923 12.31 30.20 24.82
CA LEU A 923 11.27 30.67 25.73
C LEU A 923 11.64 30.38 27.19
N PHE A 924 12.01 29.13 27.51
CA PHE A 924 12.40 28.75 28.86
C PHE A 924 13.76 29.34 29.27
N ALA A 925 14.64 29.66 28.33
CA ALA A 925 15.85 30.43 28.61
C ALA A 925 15.54 31.89 28.93
N ALA A 926 14.58 32.50 28.25
CA ALA A 926 14.14 33.85 28.55
C ALA A 926 13.37 33.94 29.87
N GLN A 927 12.58 32.92 30.22
CA GLN A 927 11.68 32.91 31.38
C GLN A 927 12.18 32.06 32.57
N GLY A 928 13.36 31.44 32.46
CA GLY A 928 13.83 30.42 33.41
C GLY A 928 13.88 30.88 34.86
N ARG A 929 14.32 32.13 35.11
CA ARG A 929 14.35 32.71 36.46
C ARG A 929 12.95 32.92 37.01
N HIS A 930 12.03 33.45 36.22
CA HIS A 930 10.65 33.68 36.64
C HIS A 930 9.95 32.35 36.97
N VAL A 931 10.11 31.32 36.13
CA VAL A 931 9.53 29.99 36.37
C VAL A 931 10.02 29.38 37.68
N VAL A 932 11.31 29.51 38.00
CA VAL A 932 11.87 28.94 39.24
C VAL A 932 11.53 29.78 40.47
N HIS A 933 11.61 31.11 40.39
CA HIS A 933 11.28 31.98 41.53
C HIS A 933 9.77 32.03 41.84
N GLN A 934 8.91 31.78 40.86
CA GLN A 934 7.44 31.76 41.03
C GLN A 934 6.85 30.34 40.93
N ILE A 935 7.57 29.34 41.44
CA ILE A 935 7.14 27.93 41.39
C ILE A 935 5.74 27.70 41.98
N VAL A 936 5.35 28.47 43.01
CA VAL A 936 4.01 28.40 43.59
C VAL A 936 2.94 28.80 42.57
N SER A 937 3.17 29.87 41.81
CA SER A 937 2.27 30.30 40.72
C SER A 937 2.21 29.24 39.62
N VAL A 938 3.34 28.64 39.25
CA VAL A 938 3.41 27.55 38.25
C VAL A 938 2.55 26.36 38.67
N VAL A 939 2.68 25.89 39.92
CA VAL A 939 1.88 24.76 40.44
C VAL A 939 0.39 25.12 40.50
N ARG A 940 0.05 26.35 40.89
CA ARG A 940 -1.35 26.81 40.92
C ARG A 940 -1.97 26.90 39.52
N VAL A 941 -1.20 27.28 38.50
CA VAL A 941 -1.64 27.28 37.08
C VAL A 941 -1.76 25.86 36.52
N ALA A 942 -0.92 24.93 36.97
CA ALA A 942 -0.95 23.54 36.51
C ALA A 942 -2.26 22.81 36.86
N ALA A 943 -2.80 23.04 38.07
CA ALA A 943 -4.02 22.38 38.53
C ALA A 943 -5.25 22.57 37.60
N PRO A 944 -5.66 23.80 37.24
CA PRO A 944 -6.78 24.00 36.32
C PRO A 944 -6.49 23.46 34.91
N LEU A 945 -5.24 23.50 34.43
CA LEU A 945 -4.88 22.94 33.12
C LEU A 945 -5.04 21.41 33.07
N VAL A 946 -4.60 20.69 34.12
CA VAL A 946 -4.80 19.24 34.20
C VAL A 946 -6.28 18.88 34.19
N VAL A 947 -7.08 19.59 35.00
CA VAL A 947 -8.55 19.38 35.05
C VAL A 947 -9.19 19.70 33.70
N TYR A 948 -8.76 20.80 33.05
CA TYR A 948 -9.22 21.19 31.74
C TYR A 948 -8.99 20.10 30.70
N PHE A 949 -7.74 19.64 30.55
CA PHE A 949 -7.36 18.66 29.53
C PHE A 949 -8.08 17.34 29.71
N ILE A 950 -8.13 16.82 30.95
CA ILE A 950 -8.79 15.55 31.25
C ILE A 950 -10.30 15.66 30.99
N THR A 951 -10.95 16.71 31.48
CA THR A 951 -12.40 16.84 31.40
C THR A 951 -12.87 17.09 29.98
N ILE A 952 -12.22 18.00 29.23
CA ILE A 952 -12.58 18.26 27.83
C ILE A 952 -12.31 17.03 26.97
N PHE A 953 -11.18 16.34 27.17
CA PHE A 953 -10.86 15.15 26.42
C PHE A 953 -11.93 14.06 26.59
N PHE A 954 -12.21 13.67 27.85
CA PHE A 954 -13.18 12.62 28.14
C PHE A 954 -14.62 13.04 27.87
N GLY A 955 -14.97 14.30 28.11
CA GLY A 955 -16.30 14.85 27.78
C GLY A 955 -16.56 14.80 26.27
N THR A 956 -15.58 15.21 25.46
CA THR A 956 -15.65 15.13 24.00
C THR A 956 -15.65 13.68 23.52
N LEU A 957 -14.84 12.81 24.14
CA LEU A 957 -14.77 11.38 23.79
C LEU A 957 -16.12 10.69 24.07
N TRP A 958 -16.74 11.02 25.18
CA TRP A 958 -18.05 10.51 25.56
C TRP A 958 -19.16 11.02 24.64
N ALA A 959 -19.16 12.33 24.33
CA ALA A 959 -20.14 12.94 23.44
C ALA A 959 -20.04 12.37 22.02
N THR A 960 -18.84 12.23 21.48
CA THR A 960 -18.61 11.64 20.15
C THR A 960 -19.06 10.18 20.09
N ARG A 961 -18.82 9.40 21.16
CA ARG A 961 -19.36 8.03 21.28
C ARG A 961 -20.89 8.01 21.27
N ARG A 962 -21.55 8.90 22.03
CA ARG A 962 -23.02 9.01 22.08
C ARG A 962 -23.63 9.43 20.74
N LEU A 963 -22.93 10.26 19.97
CA LEU A 963 -23.34 10.70 18.64
C LEU A 963 -23.04 9.68 17.54
N GLY A 964 -22.50 8.50 17.89
CA GLY A 964 -22.20 7.43 16.94
C GLY A 964 -20.98 7.70 16.06
N PHE A 965 -20.05 8.56 16.50
CA PHE A 965 -18.79 8.76 15.78
C PHE A 965 -17.86 7.57 16.07
N GLY A 966 -17.24 7.03 15.02
CA GLY A 966 -16.29 5.92 15.16
C GLY A 966 -15.03 6.32 15.94
N TYR A 967 -14.29 5.34 16.47
CA TYR A 967 -13.10 5.57 17.30
C TYR A 967 -12.11 6.57 16.69
N ARG A 968 -11.78 6.42 15.39
CA ARG A 968 -10.79 7.28 14.73
C ARG A 968 -11.20 8.75 14.70
N LEU A 969 -12.46 9.01 14.41
CA LEU A 969 -13.04 10.36 14.37
C LEU A 969 -13.23 10.93 15.77
N GLY A 970 -13.64 10.09 16.74
CA GLY A 970 -13.72 10.45 18.15
C GLY A 970 -12.37 10.87 18.72
N CYS A 971 -11.30 10.14 18.38
CA CYS A 971 -9.93 10.50 18.78
C CYS A 971 -9.52 11.87 18.24
N VAL A 972 -9.73 12.13 16.93
CA VAL A 972 -9.43 13.44 16.33
C VAL A 972 -10.14 14.55 17.10
N GLN A 973 -11.46 14.42 17.29
CA GLN A 973 -12.27 15.42 17.98
C GLN A 973 -11.81 15.65 19.42
N SER A 974 -11.55 14.59 20.17
CA SER A 974 -11.09 14.70 21.57
C SER A 974 -9.73 15.35 21.70
N PHE A 975 -8.76 14.99 20.86
CA PHE A 975 -7.44 15.64 20.89
C PHE A 975 -7.50 17.07 20.39
N THR A 976 -8.30 17.38 19.35
CA THR A 976 -8.47 18.76 18.90
C THR A 976 -9.17 19.64 19.94
N ALA A 977 -10.14 19.10 20.68
CA ALA A 977 -10.83 19.83 21.73
C ALA A 977 -9.96 20.09 22.96
N ALA A 978 -9.18 19.09 23.37
CA ALA A 978 -8.34 19.19 24.55
C ALA A 978 -7.06 20.02 24.30
N SER A 979 -6.47 19.96 23.10
CA SER A 979 -5.18 20.58 22.84
C SER A 979 -5.29 22.09 22.57
N ASN A 980 -4.30 22.85 23.02
CA ASN A 980 -4.25 24.30 22.82
C ASN A 980 -3.01 24.72 22.00
N ASN A 981 -3.01 25.96 21.51
CA ASN A 981 -1.87 26.58 20.83
C ASN A 981 -1.24 27.59 21.79
N PHE A 982 -0.29 27.09 22.57
CA PHE A 982 0.41 27.86 23.59
C PHE A 982 1.32 28.91 23.00
N GLU A 983 1.92 28.60 21.87
CA GLU A 983 2.80 29.46 21.11
C GLU A 983 2.14 30.78 20.75
N LEU A 984 0.92 30.72 20.20
CA LEU A 984 0.14 31.90 19.89
C LEU A 984 -0.32 32.62 21.18
N ALA A 985 -0.74 31.87 22.19
CA ALA A 985 -1.19 32.46 23.46
C ALA A 985 -0.06 33.24 24.14
N ILE A 986 1.15 32.68 24.16
CA ILE A 986 2.37 33.34 24.66
C ILE A 986 2.68 34.57 23.81
N ALA A 987 2.67 34.45 22.48
CA ALA A 987 2.95 35.59 21.60
C ALA A 987 1.98 36.76 21.85
N VAL A 988 0.68 36.47 21.99
CA VAL A 988 -0.34 37.48 22.30
C VAL A 988 -0.16 38.02 23.72
N ALA A 989 0.09 37.16 24.71
CA ALA A 989 0.29 37.58 26.10
C ALA A 989 1.50 38.51 26.23
N VAL A 990 2.62 38.14 25.63
CA VAL A 990 3.85 38.94 25.61
C VAL A 990 3.65 40.25 24.84
N ALA A 991 2.96 40.21 23.70
CA ALA A 991 2.70 41.41 22.90
C ALA A 991 1.74 42.40 23.59
N THR A 992 0.80 41.90 24.40
CA THR A 992 -0.25 42.71 25.04
C THR A 992 0.15 43.18 26.45
N PHE A 993 0.77 42.30 27.24
CA PHE A 993 1.07 42.52 28.67
C PHE A 993 2.58 42.60 28.97
N GLY A 994 3.42 42.32 27.97
CA GLY A 994 4.88 42.28 28.14
C GLY A 994 5.41 40.89 28.54
N PRO A 995 6.72 40.66 28.38
CA PRO A 995 7.35 39.37 28.69
C PRO A 995 7.42 39.07 30.19
N ASP A 996 7.41 40.10 31.04
CA ASP A 996 7.59 39.95 32.49
C ASP A 996 6.25 39.85 33.25
N GLY A 997 5.12 39.84 32.52
CA GLY A 997 3.78 39.78 33.09
C GLY A 997 3.35 38.37 33.50
N ASP A 998 2.48 38.29 34.51
CA ASP A 998 1.89 37.03 34.99
C ASP A 998 1.12 36.29 33.88
N GLU A 999 0.53 37.03 32.92
CA GLU A 999 -0.15 36.47 31.75
C GLU A 999 0.79 35.66 30.86
N ALA A 1000 2.01 36.15 30.64
CA ALA A 1000 3.04 35.48 29.85
C ALA A 1000 3.57 34.24 30.59
N LEU A 1001 3.77 34.35 31.92
CA LEU A 1001 4.13 33.21 32.76
C LEU A 1001 3.08 32.10 32.67
N ALA A 1002 1.80 32.41 32.91
CA ALA A 1002 0.73 31.42 32.86
C ALA A 1002 0.62 30.74 31.48
N SER A 1003 0.85 31.50 30.41
CA SER A 1003 0.87 30.95 29.04
C SER A 1003 2.07 30.03 28.79
N SER A 1004 3.23 30.31 29.39
CA SER A 1004 4.46 29.51 29.27
C SER A 1004 4.46 28.21 30.09
N VAL A 1005 3.66 28.12 31.16
CA VAL A 1005 3.47 26.90 31.96
C VAL A 1005 2.70 25.82 31.19
N GLY A 1006 1.90 26.26 30.23
CA GLY A 1006 1.09 25.43 29.36
C GLY A 1006 1.74 24.18 28.78
N PRO A 1007 2.80 24.32 27.95
CA PRO A 1007 3.52 23.19 27.38
C PRO A 1007 4.09 22.21 28.42
N LEU A 1008 4.45 22.71 29.61
CA LEU A 1008 4.97 21.92 30.72
C LEU A 1008 3.95 20.88 31.21
N ILE A 1009 2.65 21.21 31.11
CA ILE A 1009 1.53 20.39 31.58
C ILE A 1009 0.86 19.65 30.43
N GLU A 1010 0.66 20.30 29.29
CA GLU A 1010 -0.04 19.71 28.14
C GLU A 1010 0.67 18.45 27.63
N VAL A 1011 1.98 18.53 27.39
CA VAL A 1011 2.73 17.44 26.75
C VAL A 1011 2.66 16.15 27.57
N PRO A 1012 2.93 16.13 28.89
CA PRO A 1012 2.76 14.92 29.70
C PRO A 1012 1.31 14.43 29.77
N VAL A 1013 0.34 15.33 29.91
CA VAL A 1013 -1.07 14.97 30.06
C VAL A 1013 -1.62 14.38 28.77
N LEU A 1014 -1.44 15.03 27.62
CA LEU A 1014 -1.92 14.53 26.34
C LEU A 1014 -1.24 13.22 25.94
N LEU A 1015 0.06 13.07 26.21
CA LEU A 1015 0.76 11.81 26.00
C LEU A 1015 0.16 10.69 26.86
N THR A 1016 -0.16 10.98 28.13
CA THR A 1016 -0.85 10.03 29.02
C THR A 1016 -2.23 9.67 28.46
N LEU A 1017 -2.98 10.66 27.96
CA LEU A 1017 -4.30 10.46 27.35
C LEU A 1017 -4.24 9.63 26.06
N VAL A 1018 -3.17 9.74 25.24
CA VAL A 1018 -2.92 8.86 24.09
C VAL A 1018 -2.86 7.39 24.52
N TYR A 1019 -2.10 7.08 25.59
CA TYR A 1019 -2.02 5.71 26.08
C TYR A 1019 -3.35 5.24 26.68
N LEU A 1020 -4.04 6.11 27.43
CA LEU A 1020 -5.34 5.81 28.03
C LEU A 1020 -6.42 5.55 26.99
N VAL A 1021 -6.55 6.41 25.97
CA VAL A 1021 -7.58 6.24 24.92
C VAL A 1021 -7.32 4.99 24.08
N ARG A 1022 -6.05 4.63 23.84
CA ARG A 1022 -5.70 3.37 23.18
C ARG A 1022 -5.99 2.14 24.05
N GLY A 1023 -5.97 2.28 25.36
CA GLY A 1023 -6.43 1.26 26.30
C GLY A 1023 -7.96 1.14 26.32
N LEU A 1024 -8.65 2.28 26.39
CA LEU A 1024 -10.12 2.36 26.39
C LEU A 1024 -10.73 1.88 25.08
N GLY A 1025 -10.16 2.27 23.93
CA GLY A 1025 -10.60 1.81 22.62
C GLY A 1025 -10.50 0.28 22.48
N ARG A 1026 -9.46 -0.34 23.07
CA ARG A 1026 -9.33 -1.81 23.14
C ARG A 1026 -10.36 -2.46 24.07
N ARG A 1027 -10.68 -1.82 25.20
CA ARG A 1027 -11.62 -2.36 26.21
C ARG A 1027 -13.09 -2.15 25.83
N TRP A 1028 -13.41 -1.13 25.06
CA TRP A 1028 -14.78 -0.73 24.72
C TRP A 1028 -15.29 -1.26 23.37
N ASP A 1029 -14.53 -2.12 22.68
CA ASP A 1029 -14.83 -2.64 21.33
C ASP A 1029 -15.42 -1.56 20.40
N TRP A 1030 -14.78 -0.38 20.40
CA TRP A 1030 -15.35 0.80 19.76
C TRP A 1030 -15.26 0.65 18.24
N ARG A 1031 -16.35 0.15 17.65
CA ARG A 1031 -16.51 -0.05 16.21
C ARG A 1031 -16.35 1.28 15.44
N GLU A 1032 -15.64 1.23 14.31
CA GLU A 1032 -15.61 2.32 13.33
C GLU A 1032 -17.00 2.41 12.64
N ALA A 1033 -17.44 3.62 12.32
CA ALA A 1033 -18.80 3.95 11.86
C ALA A 1033 -18.79 4.54 10.46
#